data_AF-A0A662ILS4-F1
#
_entry.id   AF-A0A662ILS4-F1
#
_cell.length_a   1.000
_cell.length_b   1.000
_cell.length_c   1.000
_cell.angle_alpha   90.00
_cell.angle_beta   90.00
_cell.angle_gamma   90.00
#
_symmetry.space_group_name_H-M   'P 1'
#
loop_
_entity.id
_entity.type
_entity.pdbx_description
1 polymer ?
#
loop_
_entity_poly.entity_id
_entity_poly.type
_entity_poly.pdbx_seq_one_letter_code
_entity_poly.pdbx_strand_id
1 'polypeptide(L)'
;MYRSGCREVISVSLRTSRSISSLALSLLLALSLINVLLASTYVSVIVLADSTGSFTRSLSSPSIGTLGIAWDHVALSVTIVREAWVGDEYITAVKQAFKVWDEALEAFANAYGYSYLKKFSFSVTVSTTAGASDIVVSFTTAVAQAGSKIGSTRILYSGSKIISVNITLYIHTASGDLTPLDVFNVAMHEIGHALGLDHASSSTTGEGLPELMYPVYSFPSKKIFPSTLDAYALAKVYEWLASGIFSVPPASLISLPSSIPYRMLLYYRISVFSPYGMVLGGGWYPKGSVAEIRVMNTTVYLDNLTRAVFRGWEGSIRATSPVIQVTVAGDMTIYAVWEVQHYVRIESHYAETSVISGWYREGEYLKIKISETLIVCNNGTRRVFRGWSGSVNSTSPEVTVCVDRPLTIAALWETQYYVSIKTNYSAVNFTEGWIPENSTLIVSLKDVEILLGNNTRLAFKGWNGTILENPLCIIVKRPVTLVAVWSVQHYVKVVDPFNNTNIKEGWYDEGRTLEFKVSSTVVYHGNDSRSVFIGWLVDGEVYSKPAVSIRVEKPLTVECLWTLEYLVKLKLIDMEGGMLSGNIVLRHDSGDTLFLTVAREGLVLWMRKGLWRIVRAEYEVQDFRSGRVLGRLEALPDKSTLNVKAPGSLNIVLKCGK
;
A
#
# COMPACT_ATOMS: atom_id res chain seq x y z
N MET A 1 4.16 34.60 -61.09
CA MET A 1 4.65 34.82 -62.47
C MET A 1 5.10 33.46 -63.01
N TYR A 2 4.28 32.84 -63.87
CA TYR A 2 4.55 32.65 -65.33
C TYR A 2 5.78 31.77 -65.60
N ARG A 3 5.57 30.46 -65.90
CA ARG A 3 5.59 29.79 -67.24
C ARG A 3 7.02 29.76 -67.83
N SER A 4 7.57 28.67 -68.37
CA SER A 4 7.07 27.54 -69.18
C SER A 4 8.27 26.58 -69.42
N GLY A 5 8.14 25.24 -69.42
CA GLY A 5 7.86 24.36 -70.60
C GLY A 5 9.17 23.90 -71.26
N CYS A 6 9.49 22.62 -71.52
CA CYS A 6 8.79 21.58 -72.32
C CYS A 6 9.54 20.21 -72.12
N ARG A 7 8.83 19.07 -71.92
CA ARG A 7 8.51 17.95 -72.88
C ARG A 7 9.74 17.10 -73.29
N GLU A 8 9.74 15.76 -73.34
CA GLU A 8 8.78 14.69 -73.72
C GLU A 8 9.02 13.42 -72.86
N VAL A 9 8.04 12.67 -72.33
CA VAL A 9 7.08 11.71 -72.93
C VAL A 9 7.76 10.50 -73.61
N ILE A 10 7.64 9.30 -73.03
CA ILE A 10 6.89 8.15 -73.58
C ILE A 10 6.51 7.21 -72.44
N SER A 11 5.19 7.00 -72.34
CA SER A 11 4.46 6.03 -71.54
C SER A 11 4.32 4.70 -72.28
N VAL A 12 4.33 3.57 -71.58
CA VAL A 12 3.37 2.48 -71.83
C VAL A 12 2.92 1.91 -70.50
N SER A 13 1.60 1.98 -70.29
CA SER A 13 0.83 1.33 -69.24
C SER A 13 -0.26 0.50 -69.93
N LEU A 14 -0.95 -0.32 -69.12
CA LEU A 14 -2.21 -1.07 -69.37
C LEU A 14 -1.98 -2.55 -69.70
N ARG A 15 -2.72 -3.53 -69.14
CA ARG A 15 -3.68 -3.60 -68.03
C ARG A 15 -3.98 -5.10 -67.85
N THR A 16 -4.12 -5.55 -66.59
CA THR A 16 -5.08 -6.54 -66.06
C THR A 16 -5.68 -7.63 -66.98
N SER A 17 -5.58 -8.92 -66.59
CA SER A 17 -6.63 -9.66 -65.86
C SER A 17 -6.50 -11.21 -65.92
N ARG A 18 -7.00 -11.88 -64.85
CA ARG A 18 -7.47 -13.29 -64.72
C ARG A 18 -6.40 -14.40 -64.75
N SER A 19 -6.03 -15.00 -63.62
CA SER A 19 -6.67 -16.07 -62.80
C SER A 19 -6.34 -17.49 -63.27
N ILE A 20 -6.20 -18.41 -62.30
CA ILE A 20 -5.91 -19.87 -62.36
C ILE A 20 -4.40 -20.14 -62.18
N SER A 21 -3.88 -20.92 -61.22
CA SER A 21 -4.45 -21.92 -60.30
C SER A 21 -3.60 -22.08 -59.03
N SER A 22 -4.34 -22.30 -57.94
CA SER A 22 -3.97 -22.68 -56.59
C SER A 22 -3.14 -23.96 -56.46
N LEU A 23 -1.95 -23.87 -55.84
CA LEU A 23 -1.30 -24.96 -55.08
C LEU A 23 -0.05 -24.47 -54.34
N ALA A 24 -0.18 -23.47 -53.45
CA ALA A 24 0.93 -23.10 -52.55
C ALA A 24 0.53 -22.31 -51.28
N LEU A 25 -0.75 -22.03 -51.04
CA LEU A 25 -1.16 -21.09 -49.98
C LEU A 25 -2.38 -21.55 -49.18
N SER A 26 -2.43 -22.85 -48.88
CA SER A 26 -3.47 -23.46 -48.02
C SER A 26 -2.89 -24.31 -46.89
N LEU A 27 -1.61 -24.09 -46.52
CA LEU A 27 -0.98 -24.73 -45.35
C LEU A 27 -0.51 -23.74 -44.28
N LEU A 28 -0.94 -22.47 -44.36
CA LEU A 28 -0.48 -21.39 -43.47
C LEU A 28 -1.63 -20.60 -42.79
N LEU A 29 -2.88 -21.07 -42.88
CA LEU A 29 -4.03 -20.36 -42.31
C LEU A 29 -5.12 -21.27 -41.72
N ALA A 30 -4.81 -22.54 -41.45
CA ALA A 30 -5.71 -23.47 -40.77
C ALA A 30 -4.97 -24.23 -39.66
N LEU A 31 -4.47 -23.48 -38.68
CA LEU A 31 -4.11 -23.96 -37.32
C LEU A 31 -3.89 -22.72 -36.41
N SER A 32 -4.87 -21.81 -36.40
CA SER A 32 -4.90 -20.64 -35.49
C SER A 32 -6.10 -20.64 -34.54
N LEU A 33 -6.77 -21.79 -34.36
CA LEU A 33 -7.79 -21.98 -33.32
C LEU A 33 -7.77 -23.43 -32.84
N ILE A 34 -6.99 -23.66 -31.78
CA ILE A 34 -7.16 -24.60 -30.64
C ILE A 34 -5.77 -24.70 -30.01
N ASN A 35 -5.53 -23.82 -29.04
CA ASN A 35 -4.70 -24.02 -27.85
C ASN A 35 -4.86 -22.79 -26.96
N VAL A 36 -6.10 -22.59 -26.49
CA VAL A 36 -6.35 -21.93 -25.22
C VAL A 36 -6.44 -23.06 -24.20
N LEU A 37 -5.29 -23.48 -23.68
CA LEU A 37 -5.06 -23.99 -22.33
C LEU A 37 -3.55 -24.31 -22.23
N LEU A 38 -2.89 -23.79 -21.19
CA LEU A 38 -1.45 -23.76 -20.93
C LEU A 38 -0.70 -22.61 -21.63
N ALA A 39 -1.01 -21.38 -21.22
CA ALA A 39 -0.04 -20.29 -21.28
C ALA A 39 1.07 -20.57 -20.25
N SER A 40 2.05 -21.39 -20.64
CA SER A 40 3.40 -21.32 -20.08
C SER A 40 4.11 -20.25 -20.90
N THR A 41 4.42 -19.13 -20.27
CA THR A 41 5.31 -18.11 -20.82
C THR A 41 6.67 -18.74 -21.05
N TYR A 42 6.91 -19.24 -22.27
CA TYR A 42 8.26 -19.46 -22.74
C TYR A 42 8.92 -18.08 -22.85
N VAL A 43 9.54 -17.65 -21.76
CA VAL A 43 10.55 -16.60 -21.80
C VAL A 43 11.56 -17.07 -22.84
N SER A 44 11.59 -16.35 -23.96
CA SER A 44 12.65 -16.52 -24.95
C SER A 44 13.94 -16.19 -24.21
N VAL A 45 14.69 -17.24 -23.84
CA VAL A 45 16.03 -17.07 -23.29
C VAL A 45 16.84 -16.42 -24.40
N ILE A 46 17.05 -15.12 -24.29
CA ILE A 46 18.11 -14.45 -25.04
C ILE A 46 19.39 -15.03 -24.47
N VAL A 47 19.86 -16.09 -25.11
CA VAL A 47 21.21 -16.60 -24.94
C VAL A 47 22.09 -15.47 -25.45
N LEU A 48 22.59 -14.63 -24.54
CA LEU A 48 23.84 -13.94 -24.79
C LEU A 48 24.89 -15.04 -24.88
N ALA A 49 25.05 -15.57 -26.09
CA ALA A 49 26.13 -16.46 -26.45
C ALA A 49 27.40 -15.65 -26.30
N ASP A 50 27.95 -15.64 -25.09
CA ASP A 50 29.26 -15.06 -24.86
C ASP A 50 30.28 -15.96 -25.56
N SER A 51 30.74 -15.46 -26.71
CA SER A 51 31.60 -16.12 -27.68
C SER A 51 31.19 -17.57 -28.02
N THR A 52 30.39 -17.72 -29.07
CA THR A 52 30.80 -18.71 -30.07
C THR A 52 32.20 -18.29 -30.49
N GLY A 53 33.22 -18.85 -29.83
CA GLY A 53 34.59 -18.77 -30.30
C GLY A 53 34.55 -19.18 -31.75
N SER A 54 34.68 -18.19 -32.63
CA SER A 54 34.84 -18.39 -34.05
C SER A 54 35.94 -19.42 -34.18
N PHE A 55 35.59 -20.64 -34.60
CA PHE A 55 36.56 -21.66 -34.96
C PHE A 55 37.39 -21.06 -36.08
N THR A 56 38.50 -20.41 -35.73
CA THR A 56 39.56 -20.10 -36.69
C THR A 56 40.17 -21.45 -37.01
N ARG A 57 39.58 -22.11 -38.00
CA ARG A 57 40.10 -23.33 -38.58
C ARG A 57 41.54 -23.03 -39.00
N SER A 58 42.50 -23.55 -38.25
CA SER A 58 43.88 -23.62 -38.71
C SER A 58 43.85 -24.26 -40.10
N LEU A 59 44.35 -23.53 -41.10
CA LEU A 59 44.27 -23.92 -42.51
C LEU A 59 45.14 -25.16 -42.83
N SER A 60 46.02 -25.57 -41.92
CA SER A 60 46.79 -26.81 -41.99
C SER A 60 46.20 -27.88 -41.07
N SER A 61 45.99 -29.09 -41.60
CA SER A 61 45.63 -30.26 -40.78
C SER A 61 46.68 -30.47 -39.67
N PRO A 62 46.26 -30.69 -38.41
CA PRO A 62 47.20 -30.89 -37.31
C PRO A 62 48.02 -32.16 -37.57
N SER A 63 49.31 -32.10 -37.24
CA SER A 63 50.26 -33.15 -37.62
C SER A 63 51.28 -33.44 -36.52
N ILE A 64 51.82 -34.65 -36.52
CA ILE A 64 52.80 -35.12 -35.54
C ILE A 64 53.85 -35.98 -36.23
N GLY A 65 55.11 -35.82 -35.85
CA GLY A 65 56.19 -36.68 -36.36
C GLY A 65 56.17 -38.07 -35.72
N THR A 66 56.77 -39.05 -36.38
CA THR A 66 57.04 -40.38 -35.83
C THR A 66 58.52 -40.72 -35.97
N LEU A 67 59.04 -41.51 -35.04
CA LEU A 67 60.47 -41.85 -34.98
C LEU A 67 60.89 -42.97 -35.95
N GLY A 68 59.93 -43.60 -36.65
CA GLY A 68 60.20 -44.75 -37.53
C GLY A 68 60.61 -46.03 -36.81
N ILE A 69 60.37 -46.10 -35.50
CA ILE A 69 60.67 -47.23 -34.62
C ILE A 69 59.43 -47.58 -33.80
N ALA A 70 59.27 -48.86 -33.45
CA ALA A 70 58.15 -49.32 -32.63
C ALA A 70 58.54 -50.55 -31.80
N TRP A 71 57.76 -50.81 -30.75
CA TRP A 71 57.80 -52.09 -30.03
C TRP A 71 57.22 -53.20 -30.91
N ASP A 72 57.82 -54.40 -30.88
CA ASP A 72 57.29 -55.61 -31.56
C ASP A 72 56.29 -56.41 -30.72
N HIS A 73 55.94 -55.86 -29.55
CA HIS A 73 54.94 -56.33 -28.63
C HIS A 73 54.33 -55.10 -27.92
N VAL A 74 53.17 -55.25 -27.28
CA VAL A 74 52.43 -54.12 -26.68
C VAL A 74 51.95 -54.38 -25.25
N ALA A 75 52.26 -55.54 -24.69
CA ALA A 75 52.21 -55.79 -23.26
C ALA A 75 53.57 -55.40 -22.67
N LEU A 76 53.71 -54.13 -22.27
CA LEU A 76 54.98 -53.54 -21.90
C LEU A 76 55.19 -53.59 -20.37
N SER A 77 56.34 -54.09 -19.96
CA SER A 77 56.80 -54.06 -18.58
C SER A 77 57.42 -52.70 -18.25
N VAL A 78 56.99 -52.10 -17.13
CA VAL A 78 57.46 -50.78 -16.71
C VAL A 78 58.02 -50.85 -15.29
N THR A 79 59.25 -50.39 -15.10
CA THR A 79 59.82 -50.16 -13.77
C THR A 79 59.92 -48.67 -13.49
N ILE A 80 59.25 -48.19 -12.44
CA ILE A 80 59.50 -46.88 -11.87
C ILE A 80 60.53 -47.03 -10.74
N VAL A 81 61.70 -46.44 -10.92
CA VAL A 81 62.79 -46.46 -9.95
C VAL A 81 62.45 -45.51 -8.80
N ARG A 82 62.24 -46.08 -7.62
CA ARG A 82 62.01 -45.36 -6.37
C ARG A 82 63.35 -45.04 -5.71
N GLU A 83 63.71 -43.77 -5.76
CA GLU A 83 64.84 -43.23 -4.99
C GLU A 83 64.32 -42.61 -3.69
N ALA A 84 65.11 -42.67 -2.62
CA ALA A 84 64.67 -42.27 -1.27
C ALA A 84 64.27 -40.79 -1.14
N TRP A 85 64.74 -39.93 -2.05
CA TRP A 85 64.43 -38.50 -2.08
C TRP A 85 63.18 -38.15 -2.90
N VAL A 86 62.61 -39.12 -3.64
CA VAL A 86 61.43 -38.90 -4.47
C VAL A 86 60.16 -39.21 -3.66
N GLY A 87 59.30 -38.20 -3.50
CA GLY A 87 58.01 -38.36 -2.83
C GLY A 87 57.05 -39.33 -3.53
N ASP A 88 56.18 -39.98 -2.74
CA ASP A 88 55.19 -40.96 -3.23
C ASP A 88 54.19 -40.34 -4.23
N GLU A 89 53.94 -39.03 -4.12
CA GLU A 89 53.09 -38.25 -5.01
C GLU A 89 53.63 -38.22 -6.44
N TYR A 90 54.95 -38.17 -6.64
CA TYR A 90 55.57 -38.22 -7.97
C TYR A 90 55.50 -39.62 -8.58
N ILE A 91 55.73 -40.65 -7.76
CA ILE A 91 55.55 -42.05 -8.20
C ILE A 91 54.10 -42.30 -8.61
N THR A 92 53.15 -41.78 -7.83
CA THR A 92 51.71 -41.88 -8.12
C THR A 92 51.35 -41.16 -9.42
N ALA A 93 51.91 -39.97 -9.66
CA ALA A 93 51.76 -39.24 -10.92
C ALA A 93 52.24 -40.06 -12.13
N VAL A 94 53.43 -40.64 -12.08
CA VAL A 94 53.95 -41.47 -13.18
C VAL A 94 53.11 -42.73 -13.39
N LYS A 95 52.69 -43.43 -12.33
CA LYS A 95 51.76 -44.57 -12.44
C LYS A 95 50.47 -44.18 -13.13
N GLN A 96 49.93 -43.00 -12.77
CA GLN A 96 48.72 -42.49 -13.39
C GLN A 96 48.92 -42.18 -14.88
N ALA A 97 50.11 -41.69 -15.29
CA ALA A 97 50.38 -41.37 -16.68
C ALA A 97 50.27 -42.61 -17.59
N PHE A 98 50.90 -43.73 -17.21
CA PHE A 98 50.75 -45.00 -17.93
C PHE A 98 49.31 -45.49 -17.99
N LYS A 99 48.57 -45.36 -16.88
CA LYS A 99 47.14 -45.71 -16.84
C LYS A 99 46.32 -44.86 -17.81
N VAL A 100 46.59 -43.56 -17.90
CA VAL A 100 45.86 -42.65 -18.80
C VAL A 100 46.17 -42.97 -20.26
N TRP A 101 47.40 -43.31 -20.61
CA TRP A 101 47.73 -43.77 -21.96
C TRP A 101 46.97 -45.02 -22.37
N ASP A 102 46.89 -46.02 -21.47
CA ASP A 102 46.10 -47.24 -21.66
C ASP A 102 44.61 -46.90 -21.93
N GLU A 103 44.00 -46.13 -21.02
CA GLU A 103 42.60 -45.71 -21.15
C GLU A 103 42.34 -44.87 -22.41
N ALA A 104 43.30 -44.04 -22.83
CA ALA A 104 43.17 -43.16 -23.99
C ALA A 104 43.23 -43.95 -25.31
N LEU A 105 44.16 -44.91 -25.42
CA LEU A 105 44.28 -45.79 -26.59
C LEU A 105 43.02 -46.66 -26.73
N GLU A 106 42.51 -47.21 -25.63
CA GLU A 106 41.26 -47.94 -25.63
C GLU A 106 40.08 -47.04 -26.06
N ALA A 107 39.96 -45.84 -25.52
CA ALA A 107 38.91 -44.90 -25.87
C ALA A 107 38.95 -44.51 -27.35
N PHE A 108 40.14 -44.24 -27.89
CA PHE A 108 40.34 -43.92 -29.30
C PHE A 108 40.00 -45.11 -30.20
N ALA A 109 40.47 -46.32 -29.85
CA ALA A 109 40.18 -47.55 -30.57
C ALA A 109 38.68 -47.82 -30.68
N ASN A 110 37.95 -47.63 -29.57
CA ASN A 110 36.50 -47.75 -29.50
C ASN A 110 35.80 -46.72 -30.40
N ALA A 111 36.27 -45.48 -30.41
CA ALA A 111 35.62 -44.39 -31.14
C ALA A 111 35.85 -44.44 -32.66
N TYR A 112 37.02 -44.88 -33.12
CA TYR A 112 37.43 -44.73 -34.53
C TYR A 112 37.82 -46.04 -35.23
N GLY A 113 37.64 -47.20 -34.60
CA GLY A 113 37.77 -48.51 -35.26
C GLY A 113 39.18 -49.11 -35.30
N TYR A 114 40.11 -48.61 -34.48
CA TYR A 114 41.49 -49.11 -34.39
C TYR A 114 41.64 -50.14 -33.26
N SER A 115 40.84 -51.22 -33.32
CA SER A 115 40.66 -52.18 -32.21
C SER A 115 41.96 -52.83 -31.71
N TYR A 116 42.98 -52.94 -32.56
CA TYR A 116 44.29 -53.48 -32.18
C TYR A 116 45.03 -52.63 -31.15
N LEU A 117 44.73 -51.33 -31.03
CA LEU A 117 45.32 -50.48 -30.00
C LEU A 117 44.89 -50.88 -28.58
N LYS A 118 43.78 -51.60 -28.42
CA LYS A 118 43.35 -52.17 -27.13
C LYS A 118 44.27 -53.28 -26.61
N LYS A 119 45.19 -53.78 -27.45
CA LYS A 119 46.19 -54.78 -27.06
C LYS A 119 47.30 -54.17 -26.21
N PHE A 120 47.45 -52.83 -26.22
CA PHE A 120 48.37 -52.16 -25.31
C PHE A 120 48.00 -52.47 -23.87
N SER A 121 49.02 -52.69 -23.05
CA SER A 121 48.88 -52.80 -21.61
C SER A 121 50.23 -52.48 -20.96
N PHE A 122 50.19 -51.81 -19.81
CA PHE A 122 51.39 -51.43 -19.07
C PHE A 122 51.40 -52.11 -17.70
N SER A 123 52.32 -53.05 -17.51
CA SER A 123 52.54 -53.70 -16.21
C SER A 123 53.53 -52.88 -15.38
N VAL A 124 52.99 -51.92 -14.64
CA VAL A 124 53.79 -50.96 -13.86
C VAL A 124 54.18 -51.51 -12.49
N THR A 125 55.48 -51.63 -12.24
CA THR A 125 56.08 -52.00 -10.95
C THR A 125 56.92 -50.85 -10.40
N VAL A 126 57.00 -50.75 -9.07
CA VAL A 126 57.85 -49.77 -8.38
C VAL A 126 58.96 -50.54 -7.68
N SER A 127 60.21 -50.21 -7.98
CA SER A 127 61.40 -50.92 -7.48
C SER A 127 62.48 -49.95 -7.08
N THR A 128 63.37 -50.33 -6.16
CA THR A 128 64.57 -49.54 -5.81
C THR A 128 65.71 -49.70 -6.82
N THR A 129 65.57 -50.60 -7.79
CA THR A 129 66.53 -50.82 -8.88
C THR A 129 65.82 -50.84 -10.23
N ALA A 130 66.51 -50.41 -11.29
CA ALA A 130 65.95 -50.33 -12.65
C ALA A 130 65.41 -51.68 -13.18
N GLY A 131 66.08 -52.79 -12.87
CA GLY A 131 65.71 -54.12 -13.38
C GLY A 131 65.80 -54.23 -14.91
N ALA A 132 65.38 -55.37 -15.45
CA ALA A 132 65.22 -55.59 -16.89
C ALA A 132 63.73 -55.47 -17.25
N SER A 133 63.30 -54.25 -17.57
CA SER A 133 61.94 -53.94 -18.05
C SER A 133 62.03 -53.23 -19.40
N ASP A 134 60.95 -53.26 -20.18
CA ASP A 134 60.88 -52.60 -21.48
C ASP A 134 61.07 -51.09 -21.32
N ILE A 135 60.38 -50.50 -20.34
CA ILE A 135 60.50 -49.08 -20.00
C ILE A 135 60.98 -48.94 -18.55
N VAL A 136 62.08 -48.22 -18.35
CA VAL A 136 62.56 -47.81 -17.02
C VAL A 136 62.36 -46.30 -16.87
N VAL A 137 61.67 -45.90 -15.82
CA VAL A 137 61.48 -44.48 -15.45
C VAL A 137 62.31 -44.18 -14.21
N SER A 138 63.19 -43.18 -14.31
CA SER A 138 63.99 -42.67 -13.19
C SER A 138 63.80 -41.17 -13.01
N PHE A 139 64.15 -40.69 -11.83
CA PHE A 139 64.17 -39.26 -11.50
C PHE A 139 65.60 -38.78 -11.44
N THR A 140 65.84 -37.51 -11.72
CA THR A 140 67.17 -36.90 -11.62
C THR A 140 67.22 -35.77 -10.60
N THR A 141 68.32 -35.71 -9.86
CA THR A 141 68.66 -34.59 -8.98
C THR A 141 69.23 -33.39 -9.75
N ALA A 142 69.47 -33.53 -11.06
CA ALA A 142 69.90 -32.42 -11.90
C ALA A 142 68.84 -31.33 -11.95
N VAL A 143 69.28 -30.07 -11.90
CA VAL A 143 68.39 -28.91 -11.99
C VAL A 143 68.21 -28.50 -13.45
N ALA A 144 66.99 -28.60 -13.97
CA ALA A 144 66.67 -28.16 -15.32
C ALA A 144 66.78 -26.63 -15.42
N GLN A 145 67.57 -26.13 -16.37
CA GLN A 145 67.68 -24.69 -16.66
C GLN A 145 66.51 -24.22 -17.52
N ALA A 146 66.20 -22.93 -17.51
CA ALA A 146 65.16 -22.36 -18.37
C ALA A 146 65.47 -22.64 -19.85
N GLY A 147 64.47 -23.14 -20.59
CA GLY A 147 64.61 -23.54 -22.00
C GLY A 147 65.35 -24.87 -22.23
N SER A 148 65.74 -25.57 -21.15
CA SER A 148 66.28 -26.94 -21.23
C SER A 148 65.18 -27.99 -21.05
N LYS A 149 65.54 -29.25 -21.26
CA LYS A 149 64.62 -30.38 -21.11
C LYS A 149 64.24 -30.63 -19.64
N ILE A 150 62.96 -30.90 -19.40
CA ILE A 150 62.39 -31.28 -18.09
C ILE A 150 61.97 -32.75 -18.04
N GLY A 151 62.05 -33.44 -19.17
CA GLY A 151 61.97 -34.88 -19.35
C GLY A 151 62.96 -35.31 -20.43
N SER A 152 63.34 -36.58 -20.44
CA SER A 152 64.22 -37.13 -21.47
C SER A 152 63.97 -38.60 -21.67
N THR A 153 63.49 -38.96 -22.86
CA THR A 153 63.38 -40.35 -23.30
C THR A 153 64.59 -40.76 -24.13
N ARG A 154 65.26 -41.85 -23.76
CA ARG A 154 66.35 -42.48 -24.50
C ARG A 154 65.93 -43.87 -24.95
N ILE A 155 65.97 -44.10 -26.25
CA ILE A 155 65.47 -45.33 -26.87
C ILE A 155 66.64 -46.12 -27.46
N LEU A 156 66.80 -47.37 -27.03
CA LEU A 156 67.69 -48.33 -27.67
C LEU A 156 66.88 -49.15 -28.67
N TYR A 157 67.34 -49.22 -29.91
CA TYR A 157 66.64 -49.94 -30.98
C TYR A 157 67.64 -50.67 -31.90
N SER A 158 67.15 -51.71 -32.58
CA SER A 158 67.89 -52.45 -33.61
C SER A 158 67.03 -52.53 -34.87
N GLY A 159 67.51 -51.97 -35.98
CA GLY A 159 66.66 -51.75 -37.17
C GLY A 159 65.52 -50.78 -36.84
N SER A 160 64.27 -51.21 -37.00
CA SER A 160 63.08 -50.44 -36.60
C SER A 160 62.44 -50.93 -35.29
N LYS A 161 63.05 -51.91 -34.61
CA LYS A 161 62.53 -52.52 -33.38
C LYS A 161 63.13 -51.86 -32.15
N ILE A 162 62.28 -51.37 -31.26
CA ILE A 162 62.67 -50.91 -29.93
C ILE A 162 63.09 -52.11 -29.06
N ILE A 163 64.21 -51.97 -28.36
CA ILE A 163 64.79 -52.97 -27.46
C ILE A 163 64.57 -52.58 -25.99
N SER A 164 64.82 -51.31 -25.64
CA SER A 164 64.57 -50.78 -24.29
C SER A 164 64.45 -49.26 -24.31
N VAL A 165 63.73 -48.71 -23.33
CA VAL A 165 63.55 -47.26 -23.17
C VAL A 165 63.89 -46.83 -21.75
N ASN A 166 64.65 -45.76 -21.61
CA ASN A 166 64.89 -45.07 -20.35
C ASN A 166 64.27 -43.68 -20.39
N ILE A 167 63.30 -43.42 -19.50
CA ILE A 167 62.72 -42.11 -19.28
C ILE A 167 63.36 -41.51 -18.03
N THR A 168 63.93 -40.32 -18.15
CA THR A 168 64.45 -39.54 -17.01
C THR A 168 63.61 -38.30 -16.80
N LEU A 169 63.01 -38.18 -15.61
CA LEU A 169 62.15 -37.05 -15.23
C LEU A 169 62.88 -36.12 -14.27
N TYR A 170 62.78 -34.82 -14.53
CA TYR A 170 63.31 -33.80 -13.62
C TYR A 170 62.24 -33.47 -12.56
N ILE A 171 62.68 -33.21 -11.33
CA ILE A 171 61.83 -32.63 -10.29
C ILE A 171 62.25 -31.18 -10.02
N HIS A 172 63.55 -30.89 -10.06
CA HIS A 172 64.08 -29.57 -9.76
C HIS A 172 64.30 -28.75 -11.04
N THR A 173 63.82 -27.51 -11.04
CA THR A 173 64.11 -26.52 -12.10
C THR A 173 64.73 -25.26 -11.51
N ALA A 174 65.40 -24.45 -12.33
CA ALA A 174 65.95 -23.16 -11.91
C ALA A 174 64.87 -22.18 -11.40
N SER A 175 63.60 -22.41 -11.78
CA SER A 175 62.42 -21.64 -11.35
C SER A 175 61.69 -22.23 -10.14
N GLY A 176 62.15 -23.36 -9.59
CA GLY A 176 61.50 -24.08 -8.49
C GLY A 176 61.19 -25.54 -8.85
N ASP A 177 60.60 -26.27 -7.90
CA ASP A 177 60.30 -27.68 -8.07
C ASP A 177 59.01 -27.88 -8.89
N LEU A 178 59.04 -28.85 -9.80
CA LEU A 178 57.86 -29.31 -10.53
C LEU A 178 56.87 -29.94 -9.56
N THR A 179 55.60 -29.59 -9.69
CA THR A 179 54.55 -30.23 -8.89
C THR A 179 54.30 -31.66 -9.39
N PRO A 180 53.62 -32.53 -8.61
CA PRO A 180 53.19 -33.85 -9.10
C PRO A 180 52.33 -33.77 -10.36
N LEU A 181 51.58 -32.67 -10.56
CA LEU A 181 50.83 -32.42 -11.78
C LEU A 181 51.75 -32.16 -12.97
N ASP A 182 52.82 -31.38 -12.78
CA ASP A 182 53.80 -31.11 -13.83
C ASP A 182 54.55 -32.39 -14.20
N VAL A 183 55.00 -33.16 -13.21
CA VAL A 183 55.66 -34.46 -13.42
C VAL A 183 54.72 -35.45 -14.12
N PHE A 184 53.42 -35.45 -13.80
CA PHE A 184 52.41 -36.22 -14.54
C PHE A 184 52.40 -35.82 -16.02
N ASN A 185 52.32 -34.53 -16.34
CA ASN A 185 52.26 -34.04 -17.72
C ASN A 185 53.55 -34.32 -18.50
N VAL A 186 54.71 -34.15 -17.87
CA VAL A 186 56.00 -34.48 -18.50
C VAL A 186 56.11 -35.98 -18.72
N ALA A 187 55.73 -36.81 -17.75
CA ALA A 187 55.70 -38.26 -17.93
C ALA A 187 54.75 -38.68 -19.06
N MET A 188 53.57 -38.07 -19.18
CA MET A 188 52.65 -38.29 -20.29
C MET A 188 53.32 -38.03 -21.65
N HIS A 189 54.08 -36.94 -21.79
CA HIS A 189 54.80 -36.59 -23.01
C HIS A 189 55.93 -37.59 -23.33
N GLU A 190 56.77 -37.90 -22.34
CA GLU A 190 57.88 -38.84 -22.50
C GLU A 190 57.40 -40.26 -22.84
N ILE A 191 56.24 -40.68 -22.32
CA ILE A 191 55.62 -41.95 -22.72
C ILE A 191 55.25 -41.93 -24.21
N GLY A 192 54.80 -40.80 -24.75
CA GLY A 192 54.55 -40.68 -26.20
C GLY A 192 55.81 -40.97 -27.02
N HIS A 193 56.97 -40.42 -26.62
CA HIS A 193 58.26 -40.76 -27.22
C HIS A 193 58.63 -42.23 -27.04
N ALA A 194 58.41 -42.79 -25.85
CA ALA A 194 58.66 -44.21 -25.57
C ALA A 194 57.82 -45.16 -26.43
N LEU A 195 56.70 -44.67 -26.97
CA LEU A 195 55.82 -45.37 -27.89
C LEU A 195 56.11 -45.07 -29.38
N GLY A 196 57.13 -44.26 -29.68
CA GLY A 196 57.57 -43.99 -31.07
C GLY A 196 57.04 -42.69 -31.69
N LEU A 197 56.38 -41.83 -30.90
CA LEU A 197 55.99 -40.48 -31.36
C LEU A 197 57.16 -39.50 -31.30
N ASP A 198 57.17 -38.55 -32.22
CA ASP A 198 57.93 -37.31 -32.14
C ASP A 198 56.95 -36.17 -31.79
N HIS A 199 57.34 -34.93 -32.03
CA HIS A 199 56.58 -33.76 -31.64
C HIS A 199 55.40 -33.43 -32.56
N ALA A 200 54.34 -32.89 -31.95
CA ALA A 200 53.19 -32.32 -32.63
C ALA A 200 53.49 -30.90 -33.15
N SER A 201 52.90 -30.55 -34.29
CA SER A 201 53.08 -29.26 -34.96
C SER A 201 52.32 -28.10 -34.32
N SER A 202 51.36 -28.39 -33.45
CA SER A 202 50.43 -27.41 -32.88
C SER A 202 50.47 -27.45 -31.35
N SER A 203 50.39 -26.27 -30.72
CA SER A 203 50.42 -26.13 -29.26
C SER A 203 49.10 -26.44 -28.58
N THR A 204 48.00 -26.43 -29.34
CA THR A 204 46.66 -26.67 -28.83
C THR A 204 45.84 -27.55 -29.76
N THR A 205 44.91 -28.30 -29.17
CA THR A 205 43.85 -29.04 -29.86
C THR A 205 42.81 -28.10 -30.47
N GLY A 206 41.88 -28.63 -31.26
CA GLY A 206 40.77 -27.86 -31.84
C GLY A 206 39.83 -27.22 -30.81
N GLU A 207 39.89 -27.66 -29.55
CA GLU A 207 39.13 -27.12 -28.41
C GLU A 207 39.91 -26.04 -27.63
N GLY A 208 41.13 -25.70 -28.07
CA GLY A 208 42.02 -24.76 -27.39
C GLY A 208 42.70 -25.35 -26.14
N LEU A 209 42.62 -26.66 -25.92
CA LEU A 209 43.34 -27.35 -24.84
C LEU A 209 44.80 -27.62 -25.25
N PRO A 210 45.77 -27.69 -24.31
CA PRO A 210 47.16 -27.99 -24.64
C PRO A 210 47.31 -29.32 -25.40
N GLU A 211 48.16 -29.34 -26.42
CA GLU A 211 48.56 -30.57 -27.11
C GLU A 211 49.67 -31.28 -26.31
N LEU A 212 49.53 -32.59 -26.09
CA LEU A 212 50.43 -33.37 -25.26
C LEU A 212 51.83 -33.44 -25.87
N MET A 213 51.92 -33.76 -27.16
CA MET A 213 53.20 -33.95 -27.84
C MET A 213 53.81 -32.65 -28.38
N TYR A 214 53.29 -31.48 -28.00
CA TYR A 214 53.92 -30.20 -28.34
C TYR A 214 55.23 -30.03 -27.54
N PRO A 215 56.36 -29.63 -28.17
CA PRO A 215 57.68 -29.68 -27.54
C PRO A 215 57.91 -28.67 -26.41
N VAL A 216 56.98 -27.72 -26.22
CA VAL A 216 57.14 -26.65 -25.22
C VAL A 216 56.10 -26.83 -24.12
N TYR A 217 56.59 -27.06 -22.89
CA TYR A 217 55.74 -27.11 -21.70
C TYR A 217 55.53 -25.72 -21.11
N SER A 218 54.27 -25.33 -20.91
CA SER A 218 53.89 -23.98 -20.46
C SER A 218 53.05 -23.98 -19.17
N PHE A 219 53.29 -24.93 -18.26
CA PHE A 219 52.66 -25.03 -16.93
C PHE A 219 51.15 -24.76 -16.91
N PRO A 220 50.32 -25.56 -17.60
CA PRO A 220 48.92 -25.22 -17.89
C PRO A 220 47.96 -25.35 -16.69
N SER A 221 48.48 -25.65 -15.49
CA SER A 221 47.71 -25.87 -14.25
C SER A 221 46.59 -26.91 -14.37
N LYS A 222 46.69 -27.84 -15.34
CA LYS A 222 45.76 -28.94 -15.57
C LYS A 222 46.47 -30.17 -16.11
N LYS A 223 45.80 -31.32 -16.06
CA LYS A 223 46.32 -32.56 -16.66
C LYS A 223 46.19 -32.48 -18.18
N ILE A 224 47.21 -32.91 -18.89
CA ILE A 224 47.22 -33.00 -20.36
C ILE A 224 47.14 -34.48 -20.72
N PHE A 225 46.10 -34.86 -21.45
CA PHE A 225 45.87 -36.22 -21.90
C PHE A 225 46.18 -36.34 -23.40
N PRO A 226 46.39 -37.56 -23.93
CA PRO A 226 46.71 -37.74 -25.33
C PRO A 226 45.59 -37.18 -26.21
N SER A 227 45.95 -36.52 -27.28
CA SER A 227 45.00 -36.06 -28.27
C SER A 227 44.60 -37.19 -29.22
N THR A 228 43.54 -36.94 -30.00
CA THR A 228 43.20 -37.81 -31.13
C THR A 228 44.31 -37.87 -32.18
N LEU A 229 45.18 -36.85 -32.27
CA LEU A 229 46.36 -36.85 -33.14
C LEU A 229 47.41 -37.85 -32.63
N ASP A 230 47.71 -37.83 -31.34
CA ASP A 230 48.67 -38.75 -30.73
C ASP A 230 48.25 -40.21 -30.91
N ALA A 231 47.01 -40.52 -30.56
CA ALA A 231 46.48 -41.87 -30.66
C ALA A 231 46.35 -42.34 -32.12
N TYR A 232 46.01 -41.44 -33.04
CA TYR A 232 45.97 -41.76 -34.48
C TYR A 232 47.37 -42.05 -35.04
N ALA A 233 48.38 -41.28 -34.63
CA ALA A 233 49.76 -41.54 -35.04
C ALA A 233 50.25 -42.88 -34.51
N LEU A 234 49.94 -43.23 -33.26
CA LEU A 234 50.21 -44.57 -32.73
C LEU A 234 49.44 -45.66 -33.50
N ALA A 235 48.20 -45.40 -33.90
CA ALA A 235 47.45 -46.32 -34.77
C ALA A 235 48.23 -46.64 -36.05
N LYS A 236 48.91 -45.65 -36.63
CA LYS A 236 49.74 -45.83 -37.83
C LYS A 236 51.08 -46.50 -37.56
N VAL A 237 51.79 -46.11 -36.50
CA VAL A 237 53.05 -46.77 -36.11
C VAL A 237 52.83 -48.26 -35.84
N TYR A 238 51.70 -48.62 -35.23
CA TYR A 238 51.36 -49.98 -34.81
C TYR A 238 50.34 -50.70 -35.71
N GLU A 239 50.14 -50.23 -36.95
CA GLU A 239 49.19 -50.84 -37.91
C GLU A 239 49.50 -52.33 -38.16
N TRP A 240 50.76 -52.72 -38.00
CA TRP A 240 51.22 -54.10 -38.08
C TRP A 240 50.49 -55.06 -37.12
N LEU A 241 49.98 -54.59 -35.97
CA LEU A 241 49.20 -55.39 -35.02
C LEU A 241 47.87 -55.91 -35.58
N ALA A 242 47.37 -55.29 -36.65
CA ALA A 242 46.19 -55.76 -37.39
C ALA A 242 46.53 -56.98 -38.25
N SER A 243 47.73 -56.99 -38.86
CA SER A 243 48.22 -58.09 -39.69
C SER A 243 48.92 -59.20 -38.90
N GLY A 244 49.46 -58.87 -37.72
CA GLY A 244 50.31 -59.74 -36.91
C GLY A 244 51.76 -59.86 -37.39
N ILE A 245 52.14 -59.21 -38.48
CA ILE A 245 53.49 -59.25 -39.06
C ILE A 245 54.22 -57.96 -38.72
N PHE A 246 55.28 -58.01 -37.90
CA PHE A 246 56.00 -56.80 -37.49
C PHE A 246 56.56 -56.01 -38.68
N SER A 247 56.06 -54.79 -38.85
CA SER A 247 56.51 -53.83 -39.86
C SER A 247 56.26 -52.42 -39.37
N VAL A 248 57.28 -51.56 -39.38
CA VAL A 248 57.16 -50.18 -38.89
C VAL A 248 57.27 -49.22 -40.07
N PRO A 249 56.34 -48.27 -40.24
CA PRO A 249 56.49 -47.20 -41.23
C PRO A 249 57.78 -46.39 -40.98
N PRO A 250 58.44 -45.86 -42.03
CA PRO A 250 59.57 -44.97 -41.84
C PRO A 250 59.16 -43.69 -41.07
N ALA A 251 60.14 -43.04 -40.46
CA ALA A 251 59.94 -41.75 -39.80
C ALA A 251 59.26 -40.78 -40.76
N SER A 252 58.12 -40.24 -40.35
CA SER A 252 57.26 -39.45 -41.21
C SER A 252 56.39 -38.48 -40.42
N LEU A 253 55.84 -37.49 -41.12
CA LEU A 253 54.87 -36.57 -40.57
C LEU A 253 53.45 -37.12 -40.83
N ILE A 254 52.70 -37.39 -39.77
CA ILE A 254 51.33 -37.90 -39.84
C ILE A 254 50.36 -36.74 -39.63
N SER A 255 49.47 -36.51 -40.59
CA SER A 255 48.37 -35.54 -40.46
C SER A 255 47.09 -36.23 -40.01
N LEU A 256 46.37 -35.63 -39.05
CA LEU A 256 45.06 -36.12 -38.63
C LEU A 256 44.04 -36.00 -39.78
N PRO A 257 43.30 -37.06 -40.13
CA PRO A 257 42.29 -37.00 -41.18
C PRO A 257 41.11 -36.13 -40.72
N SER A 258 40.45 -35.45 -41.67
CA SER A 258 39.32 -34.56 -41.37
C SER A 258 38.10 -35.26 -40.78
N SER A 259 38.02 -36.60 -40.86
CA SER A 259 36.98 -37.41 -40.25
C SER A 259 37.16 -37.60 -38.74
N ILE A 260 38.35 -37.34 -38.19
CA ILE A 260 38.65 -37.45 -36.77
C ILE A 260 38.81 -36.02 -36.21
N PRO A 261 37.96 -35.59 -35.25
CA PRO A 261 38.10 -34.27 -34.65
C PRO A 261 39.42 -34.20 -33.86
N TYR A 262 40.11 -33.06 -33.96
CA TYR A 262 41.32 -32.80 -33.18
C TYR A 262 40.96 -32.35 -31.76
N ARG A 263 40.99 -33.28 -30.80
CA ARG A 263 40.56 -33.06 -29.41
C ARG A 263 41.40 -33.84 -28.42
N MET A 264 41.37 -33.44 -27.16
CA MET A 264 41.99 -34.18 -26.06
C MET A 264 41.13 -35.40 -25.71
N LEU A 265 41.71 -36.58 -25.59
CA LEU A 265 40.99 -37.79 -25.18
C LEU A 265 40.72 -37.78 -23.67
N LEU A 266 39.64 -38.47 -23.27
CA LEU A 266 39.21 -38.57 -21.86
C LEU A 266 38.99 -37.21 -21.18
N TYR A 267 38.62 -36.20 -21.96
CA TYR A 267 38.23 -34.87 -21.51
C TYR A 267 36.81 -34.57 -21.99
N TYR A 268 35.99 -33.96 -21.13
CA TYR A 268 34.60 -33.69 -21.42
C TYR A 268 34.21 -32.27 -21.00
N ARG A 269 33.24 -31.69 -21.72
CA ARG A 269 32.77 -30.34 -21.50
C ARG A 269 31.54 -30.34 -20.60
N ILE A 270 31.57 -29.52 -19.56
CA ILE A 270 30.40 -29.15 -18.76
C ILE A 270 29.97 -27.74 -19.17
N SER A 271 28.73 -27.63 -19.64
CA SER A 271 28.10 -26.35 -19.98
C SER A 271 27.04 -26.04 -18.94
N VAL A 272 27.17 -24.89 -18.26
CA VAL A 272 26.25 -24.46 -17.20
C VAL A 272 25.58 -23.17 -17.64
N PHE A 273 24.26 -23.16 -17.65
CA PHE A 273 23.46 -22.03 -18.11
C PHE A 273 22.54 -21.53 -17.00
N SER A 274 22.33 -20.22 -16.95
CA SER A 274 21.39 -19.61 -16.00
C SER A 274 20.70 -18.40 -16.63
N PRO A 275 19.35 -18.35 -16.61
CA PRO A 275 18.64 -17.16 -17.08
C PRO A 275 18.81 -15.97 -16.11
N TYR A 276 19.03 -16.25 -14.81
CA TYR A 276 19.24 -15.24 -13.78
C TYR A 276 20.45 -15.61 -12.94
N GLY A 277 21.19 -14.62 -12.44
CA GLY A 277 22.33 -14.87 -11.53
C GLY A 277 23.55 -15.52 -12.21
N MET A 278 24.71 -15.31 -11.60
CA MET A 278 25.99 -15.83 -12.10
C MET A 278 26.18 -17.28 -11.68
N VAL A 279 26.58 -18.13 -12.63
CA VAL A 279 26.91 -19.55 -12.39
C VAL A 279 28.38 -19.84 -12.67
N LEU A 280 28.94 -20.77 -11.91
CA LEU A 280 30.32 -21.24 -12.00
C LEU A 280 30.37 -22.76 -12.16
N GLY A 281 31.52 -23.28 -12.61
CA GLY A 281 31.77 -24.71 -12.77
C GLY A 281 31.63 -25.24 -14.21
N GLY A 282 31.37 -24.36 -15.19
CA GLY A 282 31.46 -24.71 -16.60
C GLY A 282 32.92 -24.80 -17.08
N GLY A 283 33.19 -25.67 -18.05
CA GLY A 283 34.54 -25.83 -18.61
C GLY A 283 34.86 -27.25 -19.08
N TRP A 284 36.14 -27.48 -19.34
CA TRP A 284 36.69 -28.78 -19.77
C TRP A 284 37.31 -29.51 -18.58
N TYR A 285 36.89 -30.74 -18.35
CA TYR A 285 37.28 -31.55 -17.19
C TYR A 285 37.75 -32.96 -17.61
N PRO A 286 38.77 -33.52 -16.92
CA PRO A 286 39.15 -34.91 -17.12
C PRO A 286 38.02 -35.87 -16.76
N LYS A 287 37.93 -37.00 -17.47
CA LYS A 287 37.08 -38.13 -17.11
C LYS A 287 37.37 -38.60 -15.67
N GLY A 288 36.31 -38.83 -14.92
CA GLY A 288 36.37 -39.27 -13.52
C GLY A 288 36.68 -38.17 -12.51
N SER A 289 37.02 -36.95 -12.96
CA SER A 289 37.16 -35.81 -12.05
C SER A 289 35.81 -35.35 -11.49
N VAL A 290 35.84 -34.53 -10.44
CA VAL A 290 34.64 -33.92 -9.84
C VAL A 290 34.65 -32.43 -10.15
N ALA A 291 33.58 -31.95 -10.79
CA ALA A 291 33.34 -30.53 -11.02
C ALA A 291 32.36 -29.98 -9.97
N GLU A 292 32.71 -28.86 -9.34
CA GLU A 292 31.79 -28.11 -8.49
C GLU A 292 31.02 -27.09 -9.33
N ILE A 293 29.70 -27.24 -9.37
CA ILE A 293 28.78 -26.33 -10.05
C ILE A 293 28.04 -25.51 -9.01
N ARG A 294 27.96 -24.19 -9.22
CA ARG A 294 27.48 -23.26 -8.20
C ARG A 294 26.73 -22.09 -8.81
N VAL A 295 25.65 -21.68 -8.16
CA VAL A 295 25.02 -20.37 -8.38
C VAL A 295 25.46 -19.42 -7.27
N MET A 296 25.88 -18.20 -7.63
CA MET A 296 26.45 -17.27 -6.66
C MET A 296 25.39 -16.64 -5.74
N ASN A 297 24.24 -16.30 -6.30
CA ASN A 297 23.11 -15.70 -5.57
C ASN A 297 21.91 -16.63 -5.74
N THR A 298 21.20 -16.97 -4.66
CA THR A 298 19.96 -17.77 -4.74
C THR A 298 18.71 -16.90 -4.90
N THR A 299 18.87 -15.57 -4.86
CA THR A 299 17.82 -14.60 -5.12
C THR A 299 18.40 -13.46 -5.92
N VAL A 300 17.74 -13.11 -7.03
CA VAL A 300 18.11 -12.01 -7.92
C VAL A 300 16.92 -11.09 -8.05
N TYR A 301 17.07 -9.83 -7.64
CA TYR A 301 16.02 -8.83 -7.82
C TYR A 301 16.02 -8.35 -9.27
N LEU A 302 14.88 -8.53 -9.95
CA LEU A 302 14.68 -8.06 -11.32
C LEU A 302 14.23 -6.59 -11.32
N ASP A 303 13.49 -6.20 -10.28
CA ASP A 303 13.17 -4.83 -9.90
C ASP A 303 12.88 -4.77 -8.37
N ASN A 304 12.38 -3.64 -7.85
CA ASN A 304 12.12 -3.46 -6.42
C ASN A 304 11.00 -4.36 -5.83
N LEU A 305 10.09 -4.85 -6.67
CA LEU A 305 8.90 -5.62 -6.29
C LEU A 305 8.79 -6.95 -7.05
N THR A 306 9.80 -7.32 -7.85
CA THR A 306 9.91 -8.59 -8.57
C THR A 306 11.29 -9.22 -8.36
N ARG A 307 11.35 -10.51 -8.04
CA ARG A 307 12.61 -11.25 -7.85
C ARG A 307 12.53 -12.66 -8.42
N ALA A 308 13.66 -13.18 -8.89
CA ALA A 308 13.83 -14.58 -9.23
C ALA A 308 14.50 -15.31 -8.05
N VAL A 309 13.95 -16.46 -7.65
CA VAL A 309 14.47 -17.32 -6.58
C VAL A 309 14.91 -18.65 -7.16
N PHE A 310 16.14 -19.04 -6.88
CA PHE A 310 16.72 -20.29 -7.36
C PHE A 310 15.96 -21.48 -6.77
N ARG A 311 15.58 -22.43 -7.63
CA ARG A 311 14.86 -23.65 -7.26
C ARG A 311 15.70 -24.91 -7.36
N GLY A 312 16.66 -24.93 -8.27
CA GLY A 312 17.50 -26.09 -8.48
C GLY A 312 18.20 -26.09 -9.82
N TRP A 313 18.77 -27.23 -10.15
CA TRP A 313 19.44 -27.53 -11.40
C TRP A 313 18.65 -28.59 -12.16
N GLU A 314 18.66 -28.51 -13.48
CA GLU A 314 18.11 -29.51 -14.39
C GLU A 314 19.05 -29.77 -15.60
N GLY A 315 18.63 -30.65 -16.51
CA GLY A 315 19.42 -31.09 -17.66
C GLY A 315 20.06 -32.46 -17.40
N SER A 316 21.38 -32.56 -17.55
CA SER A 316 22.14 -33.79 -17.28
C SER A 316 22.11 -34.22 -15.81
N ILE A 317 21.75 -33.33 -14.89
CA ILE A 317 21.57 -33.61 -13.47
C ILE A 317 20.31 -32.91 -12.94
N ARG A 318 19.72 -33.44 -11.86
CA ARG A 318 18.66 -32.78 -11.10
C ARG A 318 19.07 -32.65 -9.64
N ALA A 319 19.04 -31.44 -9.12
CA ALA A 319 19.40 -31.15 -7.73
C ALA A 319 18.75 -29.84 -7.26
N THR A 320 18.53 -29.67 -5.96
CA THR A 320 17.92 -28.45 -5.40
C THR A 320 18.94 -27.57 -4.66
N SER A 321 20.10 -28.11 -4.33
CA SER A 321 21.18 -27.37 -3.67
C SER A 321 21.79 -26.33 -4.63
N PRO A 322 22.07 -25.09 -4.17
CA PRO A 322 22.72 -24.07 -5.00
C PRO A 322 24.18 -24.39 -5.34
N VAL A 323 24.78 -25.35 -4.63
CA VAL A 323 26.11 -25.89 -4.92
C VAL A 323 26.01 -27.40 -5.04
N ILE A 324 26.53 -27.95 -6.13
CA ILE A 324 26.53 -29.37 -6.42
C ILE A 324 27.91 -29.83 -6.87
N GLN A 325 28.24 -31.08 -6.59
CA GLN A 325 29.44 -31.74 -7.08
C GLN A 325 29.04 -32.84 -8.06
N VAL A 326 29.66 -32.86 -9.24
CA VAL A 326 29.29 -33.77 -10.32
C VAL A 326 30.53 -34.52 -10.81
N THR A 327 30.47 -35.85 -10.81
CA THR A 327 31.52 -36.70 -11.39
C THR A 327 31.41 -36.70 -12.91
N VAL A 328 32.49 -36.35 -13.59
CA VAL A 328 32.52 -36.17 -15.04
C VAL A 328 32.73 -37.51 -15.75
N ALA A 329 31.64 -38.10 -16.25
CA ALA A 329 31.69 -39.34 -17.04
C ALA A 329 31.64 -39.09 -18.57
N GLY A 330 31.15 -37.93 -18.98
CA GLY A 330 30.89 -37.52 -20.37
C GLY A 330 30.52 -36.03 -20.42
N ASP A 331 30.19 -35.53 -21.61
CA ASP A 331 29.72 -34.14 -21.77
C ASP A 331 28.40 -33.92 -21.02
N MET A 332 28.26 -32.77 -20.36
CA MET A 332 27.11 -32.44 -19.55
C MET A 332 26.58 -31.04 -19.86
N THR A 333 25.25 -30.91 -19.85
CA THR A 333 24.56 -29.64 -20.00
C THR A 333 23.62 -29.45 -18.81
N ILE A 334 23.84 -28.38 -18.03
CA ILE A 334 23.17 -28.13 -16.77
C ILE A 334 22.53 -26.74 -16.81
N TYR A 335 21.27 -26.64 -16.41
CA TYR A 335 20.51 -25.39 -16.38
C TYR A 335 20.11 -25.05 -14.94
N ALA A 336 20.29 -23.80 -14.54
CA ALA A 336 19.70 -23.29 -13.30
C ALA A 336 18.22 -23.00 -13.53
N VAL A 337 17.38 -23.54 -12.65
CA VAL A 337 15.94 -23.35 -12.63
C VAL A 337 15.59 -22.30 -11.58
N TRP A 338 14.75 -21.35 -11.98
CA TRP A 338 14.36 -20.21 -11.17
C TRP A 338 12.84 -20.08 -11.13
N GLU A 339 12.35 -19.51 -10.03
CA GLU A 339 10.97 -19.13 -9.85
C GLU A 339 10.87 -17.63 -9.69
N VAL A 340 10.09 -16.97 -10.54
CA VAL A 340 9.80 -15.55 -10.41
C VAL A 340 8.73 -15.34 -9.34
N GLN A 341 8.94 -14.32 -8.50
CA GLN A 341 8.04 -13.92 -7.43
C GLN A 341 7.78 -12.43 -7.49
N HIS A 342 6.55 -12.03 -7.17
CA HIS A 342 6.15 -10.63 -7.05
C HIS A 342 5.75 -10.31 -5.60
N TYR A 343 6.02 -9.08 -5.18
CA TYR A 343 5.59 -8.59 -3.88
C TYR A 343 4.11 -8.20 -3.93
N VAL A 344 3.33 -8.77 -3.03
CA VAL A 344 1.92 -8.45 -2.82
C VAL A 344 1.81 -7.67 -1.52
N ARG A 345 1.31 -6.43 -1.61
CA ARG A 345 1.00 -5.58 -0.47
C ARG A 345 -0.49 -5.65 -0.17
N ILE A 346 -0.82 -6.02 1.07
CA ILE A 346 -2.18 -6.08 1.59
C ILE A 346 -2.28 -5.12 2.77
N GLU A 347 -3.18 -4.15 2.67
CA GLU A 347 -3.42 -3.12 3.67
C GLU A 347 -4.80 -3.32 4.31
N SER A 348 -4.82 -3.62 5.60
CA SER A 348 -6.06 -3.69 6.39
C SER A 348 -5.82 -3.16 7.79
N HIS A 349 -6.55 -2.09 8.15
CA HIS A 349 -6.29 -1.36 9.41
C HIS A 349 -7.08 -1.87 10.61
N TYR A 350 -8.23 -2.52 10.39
CA TYR A 350 -9.18 -2.84 11.46
C TYR A 350 -9.42 -4.33 11.68
N ALA A 351 -9.05 -5.18 10.72
CA ALA A 351 -9.18 -6.63 10.84
C ALA A 351 -8.05 -7.33 10.09
N GLU A 352 -7.69 -8.53 10.54
CA GLU A 352 -6.66 -9.34 9.92
C GLU A 352 -7.14 -9.97 8.61
N THR A 353 -6.19 -10.36 7.76
CA THR A 353 -6.45 -11.02 6.48
C THR A 353 -5.85 -12.43 6.46
N SER A 354 -6.50 -13.37 5.77
CA SER A 354 -6.01 -14.76 5.65
C SER A 354 -4.66 -14.89 4.94
N VAL A 355 -4.30 -13.87 4.17
CA VAL A 355 -3.03 -13.73 3.45
C VAL A 355 -2.43 -12.40 3.87
N ILE A 356 -1.12 -12.37 4.11
CA ILE A 356 -0.39 -11.17 4.54
C ILE A 356 0.45 -10.58 3.40
N SER A 357 1.02 -9.39 3.61
CA SER A 357 1.97 -8.83 2.64
C SER A 357 3.23 -9.68 2.54
N GLY A 358 3.72 -9.95 1.31
CA GLY A 358 4.86 -10.83 1.10
C GLY A 358 5.19 -11.10 -0.35
N TRP A 359 6.18 -11.97 -0.57
CA TRP A 359 6.59 -12.43 -1.90
C TRP A 359 5.86 -13.72 -2.25
N TYR A 360 5.15 -13.71 -3.38
CA TYR A 360 4.35 -14.84 -3.87
C TYR A 360 4.78 -15.23 -5.28
N ARG A 361 4.55 -16.48 -5.65
CA ARG A 361 5.02 -17.00 -6.95
C ARG A 361 4.22 -16.39 -8.09
N GLU A 362 4.90 -16.12 -9.21
CA GLU A 362 4.20 -15.75 -10.44
C GLU A 362 3.21 -16.85 -10.85
N GLY A 363 1.98 -16.47 -11.18
CA GLY A 363 0.88 -17.38 -11.51
C GLY A 363 0.15 -17.98 -10.30
N GLU A 364 0.61 -17.75 -9.06
CA GLU A 364 -0.09 -18.21 -7.86
C GLU A 364 -1.43 -17.50 -7.67
N TYR A 365 -2.46 -18.25 -7.25
CA TYR A 365 -3.77 -17.68 -6.91
C TYR A 365 -3.88 -17.51 -5.39
N LEU A 366 -3.97 -16.26 -4.93
CA LEU A 366 -4.13 -15.93 -3.52
C LEU A 366 -5.61 -15.73 -3.19
N LYS A 367 -6.10 -16.52 -2.24
CA LYS A 367 -7.45 -16.41 -1.69
C LYS A 367 -7.43 -15.55 -0.42
N ILE A 368 -7.75 -14.28 -0.56
CA ILE A 368 -7.68 -13.27 0.49
C ILE A 368 -9.07 -13.11 1.11
N LYS A 369 -9.18 -13.33 2.42
CA LYS A 369 -10.41 -13.20 3.20
C LYS A 369 -10.15 -12.30 4.40
N ILE A 370 -11.07 -11.39 4.69
CA ILE A 370 -11.04 -10.58 5.90
C ILE A 370 -11.64 -11.35 7.08
N SER A 371 -11.02 -11.28 8.26
CA SER A 371 -11.45 -12.04 9.43
C SER A 371 -12.82 -11.62 9.96
N GLU A 372 -13.09 -10.31 9.96
CA GLU A 372 -14.32 -9.71 10.45
C GLU A 372 -14.78 -8.59 9.50
N THR A 373 -16.08 -8.51 9.24
CA THR A 373 -16.67 -7.45 8.38
C THR A 373 -17.31 -6.32 9.17
N LEU A 374 -17.38 -6.46 10.50
CA LEU A 374 -18.02 -5.52 11.40
C LEU A 374 -17.24 -5.46 12.71
N ILE A 375 -16.61 -4.32 12.99
CA ILE A 375 -15.87 -4.09 14.23
C ILE A 375 -16.66 -3.10 15.09
N VAL A 376 -17.07 -3.51 16.30
CA VAL A 376 -17.76 -2.65 17.26
C VAL A 376 -16.75 -2.15 18.31
N CYS A 377 -16.56 -0.84 18.40
CA CYS A 377 -15.53 -0.24 19.27
C CYS A 377 -16.03 0.06 20.71
N ASN A 378 -17.26 -0.33 21.05
CA ASN A 378 -17.89 -0.13 22.38
C ASN A 378 -17.93 1.32 22.90
N ASN A 379 -17.72 2.30 22.03
CA ASN A 379 -17.74 3.73 22.34
C ASN A 379 -18.76 4.50 21.47
N GLY A 380 -19.79 3.80 20.97
CA GLY A 380 -20.72 4.34 19.98
C GLY A 380 -20.13 4.48 18.58
N THR A 381 -18.99 3.85 18.28
CA THR A 381 -18.39 3.77 16.94
C THR A 381 -18.35 2.32 16.46
N ARG A 382 -18.60 2.09 15.17
CA ARG A 382 -18.32 0.81 14.51
C ARG A 382 -17.67 1.03 13.14
N ARG A 383 -16.94 0.03 12.65
CA ARG A 383 -16.38 0.00 11.30
C ARG A 383 -17.07 -1.11 10.51
N VAL A 384 -17.52 -0.79 9.30
CA VAL A 384 -18.18 -1.73 8.39
C VAL A 384 -17.29 -1.92 7.18
N PHE A 385 -16.90 -3.16 6.90
CA PHE A 385 -16.16 -3.50 5.69
C PHE A 385 -17.04 -3.22 4.47
N ARG A 386 -16.48 -2.50 3.49
CA ARG A 386 -17.16 -2.13 2.24
C ARG A 386 -16.64 -2.88 1.02
N GLY A 387 -15.44 -3.42 1.09
CA GLY A 387 -14.85 -4.15 -0.03
C GLY A 387 -13.34 -4.05 -0.06
N TRP A 388 -12.77 -4.51 -1.16
CA TRP A 388 -11.37 -4.40 -1.52
C TRP A 388 -11.19 -3.36 -2.63
N SER A 389 -10.02 -2.73 -2.67
CA SER A 389 -9.63 -1.78 -3.70
C SER A 389 -8.16 -1.94 -4.10
N GLY A 390 -7.75 -1.25 -5.17
CA GLY A 390 -6.39 -1.25 -5.69
C GLY A 390 -6.26 -2.19 -6.89
N SER A 391 -5.49 -3.26 -6.74
CA SER A 391 -5.28 -4.26 -7.81
C SER A 391 -6.49 -5.17 -8.01
N VAL A 392 -7.45 -5.16 -7.08
CA VAL A 392 -8.75 -5.81 -7.22
C VAL A 392 -9.83 -4.93 -6.60
N ASN A 393 -11.01 -4.89 -7.22
CA ASN A 393 -12.19 -4.20 -6.70
C ASN A 393 -13.30 -5.22 -6.47
N SER A 394 -13.76 -5.37 -5.23
CA SER A 394 -14.81 -6.34 -4.88
C SER A 394 -15.50 -5.93 -3.60
N THR A 395 -16.81 -6.08 -3.49
CA THR A 395 -17.57 -5.87 -2.24
C THR A 395 -17.62 -7.13 -1.37
N SER A 396 -17.20 -8.27 -1.90
CA SER A 396 -17.14 -9.53 -1.16
C SER A 396 -16.05 -9.49 -0.08
N PRO A 397 -16.29 -10.03 1.13
CA PRO A 397 -15.26 -10.17 2.17
C PRO A 397 -14.13 -11.13 1.78
N GLU A 398 -14.32 -11.89 0.70
CA GLU A 398 -13.37 -12.83 0.15
C GLU A 398 -13.14 -12.54 -1.34
N VAL A 399 -11.86 -12.50 -1.75
CA VAL A 399 -11.45 -12.26 -3.13
C VAL A 399 -10.30 -13.21 -3.50
N THR A 400 -10.27 -13.62 -4.77
CA THR A 400 -9.16 -14.42 -5.32
C THR A 400 -8.44 -13.60 -6.38
N VAL A 401 -7.12 -13.50 -6.29
CA VAL A 401 -6.28 -12.74 -7.23
C VAL A 401 -5.16 -13.64 -7.78
N CYS A 402 -4.82 -13.49 -9.06
CA CYS A 402 -3.64 -14.12 -9.66
C CYS A 402 -2.44 -13.19 -9.50
N VAL A 403 -1.30 -13.71 -9.07
CA VAL A 403 -0.05 -12.95 -8.93
C VAL A 403 0.69 -12.97 -10.27
N ASP A 404 0.34 -12.08 -11.17
CA ASP A 404 0.99 -11.91 -12.50
C ASP A 404 1.96 -10.71 -12.56
N ARG A 405 1.98 -9.91 -11.49
CA ARG A 405 2.81 -8.71 -11.29
C ARG A 405 2.76 -8.31 -9.81
N PRO A 406 3.49 -7.27 -9.38
CA PRO A 406 3.30 -6.70 -8.05
C PRO A 406 1.86 -6.21 -7.84
N LEU A 407 1.26 -6.59 -6.71
CA LEU A 407 -0.13 -6.24 -6.36
C LEU A 407 -0.17 -5.36 -5.12
N THR A 408 -1.11 -4.43 -5.09
CA THR A 408 -1.46 -3.62 -3.90
C THR A 408 -2.97 -3.71 -3.71
N ILE A 409 -3.40 -4.21 -2.55
CA ILE A 409 -4.80 -4.49 -2.23
C ILE A 409 -5.11 -3.87 -0.88
N ALA A 410 -6.14 -3.04 -0.81
CA ALA A 410 -6.53 -2.35 0.41
C ALA A 410 -7.98 -2.67 0.81
N ALA A 411 -8.19 -2.99 2.08
CA ALA A 411 -9.52 -3.15 2.66
C ALA A 411 -10.17 -1.77 2.86
N LEU A 412 -11.35 -1.58 2.26
CA LEU A 412 -12.16 -0.40 2.42
C LEU A 412 -13.10 -0.55 3.61
N TRP A 413 -13.12 0.46 4.47
CA TRP A 413 -13.91 0.49 5.68
C TRP A 413 -14.71 1.77 5.78
N GLU A 414 -15.95 1.67 6.23
CA GLU A 414 -16.81 2.79 6.54
C GLU A 414 -16.98 2.93 8.05
N THR A 415 -16.70 4.12 8.57
CA THR A 415 -17.02 4.52 9.93
C THR A 415 -18.51 4.75 10.08
N GLN A 416 -19.11 4.23 11.14
CA GLN A 416 -20.47 4.59 11.54
C GLN A 416 -20.53 4.94 13.02
N TYR A 417 -21.37 5.92 13.35
CA TYR A 417 -21.60 6.39 14.71
C TYR A 417 -23.01 6.07 15.18
N TYR A 418 -23.13 5.71 16.46
CA TYR A 418 -24.42 5.47 17.08
C TYR A 418 -25.10 6.79 17.38
N VAL A 419 -26.35 6.91 16.96
CA VAL A 419 -27.22 8.05 17.22
C VAL A 419 -28.39 7.55 18.06
N SER A 420 -28.70 8.26 19.14
CA SER A 420 -29.85 7.98 20.01
C SER A 420 -30.61 9.27 20.30
N ILE A 421 -31.93 9.23 20.14
CA ILE A 421 -32.82 10.36 20.34
C ILE A 421 -33.88 9.99 21.35
N LYS A 422 -33.93 10.76 22.45
CA LYS A 422 -34.85 10.55 23.56
C LYS A 422 -35.91 11.65 23.56
N THR A 423 -37.17 11.27 23.52
CA THR A 423 -38.33 12.16 23.59
C THR A 423 -39.42 11.51 24.42
N ASN A 424 -40.10 12.31 25.25
CA ASN A 424 -41.12 11.80 26.18
C ASN A 424 -42.56 12.08 25.72
N TYR A 425 -42.76 13.09 24.86
CA TYR A 425 -44.11 13.64 24.62
C TYR A 425 -44.52 13.70 23.15
N SER A 426 -43.57 13.88 22.21
CA SER A 426 -43.86 13.82 20.78
C SER A 426 -43.03 12.72 20.12
N ALA A 427 -43.63 12.02 19.16
CA ALA A 427 -42.90 11.13 18.27
C ALA A 427 -41.82 11.91 17.49
N VAL A 428 -40.75 11.20 17.11
CA VAL A 428 -39.64 11.71 16.32
C VAL A 428 -39.45 10.81 15.10
N ASN A 429 -39.01 11.37 13.97
CA ASN A 429 -38.77 10.62 12.73
C ASN A 429 -37.57 9.65 12.79
N PHE A 430 -36.76 9.74 13.84
CA PHE A 430 -35.58 8.90 14.06
C PHE A 430 -35.42 8.63 15.57
N THR A 431 -35.33 7.37 15.97
CA THR A 431 -35.21 6.98 17.39
C THR A 431 -33.78 6.61 17.75
N GLU A 432 -33.22 5.61 17.10
CA GLU A 432 -31.84 5.19 17.29
C GLU A 432 -31.30 4.41 16.08
N GLY A 433 -29.99 4.40 15.93
CA GLY A 433 -29.33 3.61 14.89
C GLY A 433 -27.92 4.06 14.59
N TRP A 434 -27.29 3.31 13.69
CA TRP A 434 -25.93 3.58 13.23
C TRP A 434 -25.96 4.35 11.92
N ILE A 435 -25.32 5.51 11.90
CA ILE A 435 -25.28 6.40 10.74
C ILE A 435 -23.83 6.51 10.24
N PRO A 436 -23.57 6.42 8.93
CA PRO A 436 -22.23 6.61 8.40
C PRO A 436 -21.67 7.99 8.73
N GLU A 437 -20.37 8.03 9.02
CA GLU A 437 -19.63 9.27 9.24
C GLU A 437 -19.82 10.23 8.05
N ASN A 438 -19.94 11.51 8.35
CA ASN A 438 -20.23 12.59 7.40
C ASN A 438 -21.59 12.51 6.70
N SER A 439 -22.47 11.56 7.06
CA SER A 439 -23.85 11.58 6.59
C SER A 439 -24.65 12.68 7.29
N THR A 440 -25.59 13.27 6.55
CA THR A 440 -26.55 14.23 7.10
C THR A 440 -27.69 13.48 7.78
N LEU A 441 -27.93 13.81 9.04
CA LEU A 441 -29.08 13.36 9.83
C LEU A 441 -30.06 14.53 9.99
N ILE A 442 -31.33 14.30 9.63
CA ILE A 442 -32.43 15.25 9.83
C ILE A 442 -33.36 14.68 10.88
N VAL A 443 -33.51 15.39 11.99
CA VAL A 443 -34.33 15.01 13.14
C VAL A 443 -35.50 15.98 13.27
N SER A 444 -36.72 15.47 13.38
CA SER A 444 -37.92 16.29 13.55
C SER A 444 -38.88 15.66 14.54
N LEU A 445 -39.28 16.43 15.55
CA LEU A 445 -40.48 16.14 16.35
C LEU A 445 -41.72 16.34 15.48
N LYS A 446 -42.68 15.43 15.61
CA LYS A 446 -44.01 15.52 14.98
C LYS A 446 -44.75 16.79 15.45
N ASP A 447 -44.79 17.00 16.76
CA ASP A 447 -45.44 18.13 17.39
C ASP A 447 -44.40 18.87 18.25
N VAL A 448 -44.31 20.20 18.16
CA VAL A 448 -43.42 21.04 19.01
C VAL A 448 -44.18 21.74 20.14
N GLU A 449 -45.50 21.72 20.07
CA GLU A 449 -46.40 22.25 21.07
C GLU A 449 -47.54 21.24 21.27
N ILE A 450 -47.77 20.82 22.52
CA ILE A 450 -48.78 19.81 22.86
C ILE A 450 -49.72 20.41 23.89
N LEU A 451 -50.99 20.56 23.53
CA LEU A 451 -52.02 21.07 24.44
C LEU A 451 -52.35 20.02 25.51
N LEU A 452 -52.25 20.39 26.78
CA LEU A 452 -52.63 19.55 27.92
C LEU A 452 -54.07 19.83 28.40
N GLY A 453 -54.71 20.89 27.87
CA GLY A 453 -55.99 21.39 28.34
C GLY A 453 -55.85 22.45 29.44
N ASN A 454 -56.96 23.05 29.86
CA ASN A 454 -57.01 24.10 30.88
C ASN A 454 -55.96 25.21 30.67
N ASN A 455 -55.87 25.76 29.46
CA ASN A 455 -54.92 26.83 29.13
C ASN A 455 -53.46 26.51 29.52
N THR A 456 -53.08 25.21 29.42
CA THR A 456 -51.75 24.69 29.70
C THR A 456 -51.24 23.86 28.52
N ARG A 457 -49.95 23.99 28.18
CA ARG A 457 -49.31 23.24 27.08
C ARG A 457 -47.88 22.84 27.42
N LEU A 458 -47.38 21.80 26.77
CA LEU A 458 -45.94 21.54 26.67
C LEU A 458 -45.40 22.24 25.43
N ALA A 459 -44.30 22.95 25.58
CA ALA A 459 -43.58 23.56 24.47
C ALA A 459 -42.16 23.00 24.41
N PHE A 460 -41.72 22.64 23.22
CA PHE A 460 -40.35 22.20 22.98
C PHE A 460 -39.38 23.36 23.26
N LYS A 461 -38.47 23.14 24.21
CA LYS A 461 -37.42 24.10 24.63
C LYS A 461 -36.14 23.96 23.83
N GLY A 462 -35.98 22.89 23.06
CA GLY A 462 -34.78 22.59 22.29
C GLY A 462 -34.21 21.19 22.56
N TRP A 463 -33.40 20.71 21.63
CA TRP A 463 -32.61 19.49 21.81
C TRP A 463 -31.47 19.77 22.80
N ASN A 464 -31.33 18.89 23.79
CA ASN A 464 -30.46 19.05 24.95
C ASN A 464 -30.64 20.41 25.67
N GLY A 465 -31.79 21.06 25.48
CA GLY A 465 -32.17 22.34 26.10
C GLY A 465 -31.59 23.59 25.44
N THR A 466 -30.79 23.47 24.38
CA THR A 466 -30.12 24.63 23.75
C THR A 466 -30.39 24.78 22.27
N ILE A 467 -30.67 23.69 21.54
CA ILE A 467 -30.83 23.72 20.08
C ILE A 467 -32.32 23.82 19.74
N LEU A 468 -32.77 25.00 19.33
CA LEU A 468 -34.20 25.29 19.09
C LEU A 468 -34.73 24.79 17.73
N GLU A 469 -33.84 24.43 16.81
CA GLU A 469 -34.20 24.03 15.45
C GLU A 469 -35.01 22.72 15.43
N ASN A 470 -36.14 22.74 14.72
CA ASN A 470 -36.95 21.56 14.43
C ASN A 470 -37.66 21.76 13.07
N PRO A 471 -37.24 21.07 12.00
CA PRO A 471 -36.26 19.99 11.96
C PRO A 471 -34.82 20.46 12.24
N LEU A 472 -34.08 19.65 13.01
CA LEU A 472 -32.64 19.80 13.25
C LEU A 472 -31.85 19.01 12.19
N CYS A 473 -30.92 19.68 11.51
CA CYS A 473 -30.04 19.05 10.51
C CYS A 473 -28.59 19.05 11.01
N ILE A 474 -28.01 17.87 11.19
CA ILE A 474 -26.62 17.72 11.65
C ILE A 474 -25.82 16.78 10.76
N ILE A 475 -24.51 17.02 10.67
CA ILE A 475 -23.56 16.10 10.04
C ILE A 475 -23.00 15.19 11.13
N VAL A 476 -23.16 13.87 10.98
CA VAL A 476 -22.73 12.90 11.98
C VAL A 476 -21.21 12.68 11.90
N LYS A 477 -20.46 13.31 12.81
CA LYS A 477 -18.99 13.17 12.92
C LYS A 477 -18.52 12.44 14.18
N ARG A 478 -19.43 12.06 15.05
CA ARG A 478 -19.20 11.40 16.34
C ARG A 478 -20.51 10.76 16.83
N PRO A 479 -20.51 9.93 17.88
CA PRO A 479 -21.75 9.46 18.50
C PRO A 479 -22.61 10.64 18.95
N VAL A 480 -23.92 10.57 18.69
CA VAL A 480 -24.86 11.67 18.98
C VAL A 480 -25.95 11.18 19.93
N THR A 481 -26.16 11.92 21.01
CA THR A 481 -27.33 11.77 21.88
C THR A 481 -28.10 13.08 21.92
N LEU A 482 -29.35 13.05 21.49
CA LEU A 482 -30.26 14.20 21.55
C LEU A 482 -31.41 13.88 22.50
N VAL A 483 -31.71 14.80 23.40
CA VAL A 483 -32.83 14.71 24.32
C VAL A 483 -33.76 15.88 24.04
N ALA A 484 -35.02 15.62 23.69
CA ALA A 484 -36.00 16.68 23.55
C ALA A 484 -36.37 17.22 24.95
N VAL A 485 -36.03 18.48 25.22
CA VAL A 485 -36.38 19.15 26.47
C VAL A 485 -37.67 19.94 26.26
N TRP A 486 -38.57 19.86 27.24
CA TRP A 486 -39.89 20.45 27.18
C TRP A 486 -40.10 21.36 28.38
N SER A 487 -40.81 22.46 28.17
CA SER A 487 -41.30 23.33 29.23
C SER A 487 -42.81 23.23 29.30
N VAL A 488 -43.35 23.15 30.50
CA VAL A 488 -44.77 23.48 30.72
C VAL A 488 -44.92 24.99 30.54
N GLN A 489 -45.98 25.39 29.84
CA GLN A 489 -46.36 26.78 29.65
C GLN A 489 -47.83 26.97 30.01
N HIS A 490 -48.16 28.09 30.64
CA HIS A 490 -49.53 28.49 30.93
C HIS A 490 -49.90 29.73 30.13
N TYR A 491 -51.17 29.81 29.72
CA TYR A 491 -51.69 30.98 29.05
C TYR A 491 -51.95 32.09 30.07
N VAL A 492 -51.39 33.26 29.82
CA VAL A 492 -51.62 34.48 30.58
C VAL A 492 -52.51 35.37 29.72
N LYS A 493 -53.76 35.53 30.15
CA LYS A 493 -54.71 36.45 29.53
C LYS A 493 -54.50 37.83 30.13
N VAL A 494 -54.21 38.83 29.29
CA VAL A 494 -54.03 40.22 29.71
C VAL A 494 -55.20 41.05 29.21
N VAL A 495 -55.98 41.60 30.12
CA VAL A 495 -57.08 42.51 29.82
C VAL A 495 -56.61 43.94 30.10
N ASP A 496 -56.19 44.62 29.04
CA ASP A 496 -55.71 45.99 29.10
C ASP A 496 -56.48 46.87 28.10
N PRO A 497 -57.51 47.59 28.56
CA PRO A 497 -58.36 48.38 27.67
C PRO A 497 -57.63 49.56 27.00
N PHE A 498 -56.43 49.93 27.47
CA PHE A 498 -55.68 51.08 26.94
C PHE A 498 -54.34 50.70 26.30
N ASN A 499 -54.01 49.40 26.19
CA ASN A 499 -52.75 48.89 25.63
C ASN A 499 -51.51 49.63 26.20
N ASN A 500 -51.54 49.80 27.51
CA ASN A 500 -50.60 50.51 28.36
C ASN A 500 -49.67 49.57 29.15
N THR A 501 -49.81 48.23 29.05
CA THR A 501 -48.92 47.25 29.70
C THR A 501 -47.65 46.92 28.90
N ASN A 502 -46.58 46.54 29.59
CA ASN A 502 -45.35 46.01 28.98
C ASN A 502 -45.41 44.51 28.62
N ILE A 503 -46.35 43.76 29.21
CA ILE A 503 -46.54 42.32 28.97
C ILE A 503 -47.78 42.11 28.11
N LYS A 504 -47.65 41.28 27.07
CA LYS A 504 -48.76 40.91 26.17
C LYS A 504 -49.43 39.62 26.62
N GLU A 505 -50.66 39.39 26.19
CA GLU A 505 -51.27 38.07 26.32
C GLU A 505 -50.46 37.00 25.57
N GLY A 506 -50.44 35.78 26.08
CA GLY A 506 -49.74 34.67 25.44
C GLY A 506 -49.31 33.57 26.40
N TRP A 507 -48.46 32.68 25.89
CA TRP A 507 -47.94 31.53 26.62
C TRP A 507 -46.61 31.86 27.31
N TYR A 508 -46.51 31.52 28.59
CA TYR A 508 -45.33 31.78 29.39
C TYR A 508 -44.88 30.51 30.13
N ASP A 509 -43.56 30.30 30.21
CA ASP A 509 -42.95 29.17 30.93
C ASP A 509 -43.40 29.12 32.39
N GLU A 510 -43.77 27.94 32.87
CA GLU A 510 -44.06 27.70 34.28
C GLU A 510 -42.86 28.12 35.15
N GLY A 511 -43.15 28.78 36.27
CA GLY A 511 -42.17 29.33 37.19
C GLY A 511 -41.52 30.64 36.75
N ARG A 512 -41.78 31.13 35.52
CA ARG A 512 -41.32 32.45 35.06
C ARG A 512 -42.01 33.55 35.85
N THR A 513 -41.24 34.51 36.35
CA THR A 513 -41.79 35.74 36.95
C THR A 513 -41.98 36.79 35.86
N LEU A 514 -43.22 37.26 35.71
CA LEU A 514 -43.59 38.36 34.83
C LEU A 514 -43.75 39.62 35.67
N GLU A 515 -43.08 40.69 35.27
CA GLU A 515 -43.28 42.02 35.85
C GLU A 515 -44.30 42.78 35.01
N PHE A 516 -45.54 42.86 35.49
CA PHE A 516 -46.59 43.68 34.90
C PHE A 516 -46.41 45.12 35.32
N LYS A 517 -46.28 46.03 34.35
CA LYS A 517 -46.08 47.45 34.57
C LYS A 517 -46.89 48.27 33.57
N VAL A 518 -47.60 49.28 34.05
CA VAL A 518 -48.24 50.28 33.19
C VAL A 518 -47.23 51.34 32.78
N SER A 519 -47.28 51.75 31.50
CA SER A 519 -46.36 52.77 30.95
C SER A 519 -46.72 54.17 31.46
N SER A 520 -48.01 54.43 31.70
CA SER A 520 -48.52 55.61 32.39
C SER A 520 -49.58 55.21 33.40
N THR A 521 -49.67 55.89 34.56
CA THR A 521 -50.78 55.70 35.52
C THR A 521 -52.00 56.55 35.18
N VAL A 522 -51.91 57.38 34.14
CA VAL A 522 -53.00 58.26 33.69
C VAL A 522 -53.10 58.22 32.17
N VAL A 523 -54.30 57.99 31.65
CA VAL A 523 -54.61 58.03 30.22
C VAL A 523 -55.62 59.16 29.99
N TYR A 524 -55.21 60.21 29.28
CA TYR A 524 -56.08 61.31 28.93
C TYR A 524 -56.89 60.98 27.67
N HIS A 525 -58.20 61.20 27.69
CA HIS A 525 -59.09 60.90 26.56
C HIS A 525 -59.31 62.08 25.61
N GLY A 526 -58.77 63.27 25.92
CA GLY A 526 -58.88 64.47 25.10
C GLY A 526 -60.24 65.20 25.17
N ASN A 527 -61.13 64.79 26.06
CA ASN A 527 -62.48 65.36 26.25
C ASN A 527 -62.74 65.75 27.71
N ASP A 528 -61.73 66.31 28.39
CA ASP A 528 -61.77 66.64 29.82
C ASP A 528 -62.11 65.44 30.74
N SER A 529 -61.86 64.22 30.25
CA SER A 529 -61.89 62.99 31.04
C SER A 529 -60.54 62.27 30.98
N ARG A 530 -60.21 61.54 32.05
CA ARG A 530 -59.00 60.70 32.13
C ARG A 530 -59.30 59.40 32.87
N SER A 531 -58.64 58.33 32.47
CA SER A 531 -58.59 57.08 33.24
C SER A 531 -57.36 57.10 34.13
N VAL A 532 -57.54 56.83 35.42
CA VAL A 532 -56.45 56.71 36.41
C VAL A 532 -56.33 55.27 36.84
N PHE A 533 -55.11 54.75 36.80
CA PHE A 533 -54.78 53.39 37.19
C PHE A 533 -54.99 53.23 38.69
N ILE A 534 -55.78 52.22 39.08
CA ILE A 534 -56.08 51.95 40.49
C ILE A 534 -55.51 50.61 40.97
N GLY A 535 -55.08 49.73 40.07
CA GLY A 535 -54.40 48.49 40.42
C GLY A 535 -54.47 47.43 39.33
N TRP A 536 -53.87 46.28 39.61
CA TRP A 536 -53.98 45.06 38.83
C TRP A 536 -54.94 44.09 39.54
N LEU A 537 -55.86 43.48 38.82
CA LEU A 537 -56.61 42.32 39.28
C LEU A 537 -55.93 41.06 38.72
N VAL A 538 -55.37 40.23 39.59
CA VAL A 538 -54.71 38.98 39.20
C VAL A 538 -55.40 37.85 39.93
N ASP A 539 -56.13 37.00 39.22
CA ASP A 539 -56.84 35.84 39.78
C ASP A 539 -57.71 36.15 41.03
N GLY A 540 -58.30 37.36 41.08
CA GLY A 540 -59.16 37.81 42.19
C GLY A 540 -58.45 38.67 43.25
N GLU A 541 -57.12 38.75 43.24
CA GLU A 541 -56.34 39.58 44.16
C GLU A 541 -55.99 40.94 43.53
N VAL A 542 -56.05 42.01 44.33
CA VAL A 542 -55.82 43.39 43.86
C VAL A 542 -54.45 43.91 44.29
N TYR A 543 -53.67 44.34 43.32
CA TYR A 543 -52.35 44.94 43.52
C TYR A 543 -52.35 46.42 43.12
N SER A 544 -52.26 47.32 44.10
CA SER A 544 -52.38 48.78 43.88
C SER A 544 -51.14 49.44 43.28
N LYS A 545 -49.99 48.75 43.26
CA LYS A 545 -48.75 49.30 42.71
C LYS A 545 -48.79 49.31 41.17
N PRO A 546 -48.23 50.35 40.53
CA PRO A 546 -48.18 50.43 39.06
C PRO A 546 -47.28 49.37 38.42
N ALA A 547 -46.43 48.71 39.22
CA ALA A 547 -45.65 47.53 38.82
C ALA A 547 -45.87 46.39 39.83
N VAL A 548 -46.11 45.17 39.33
CA VAL A 548 -46.27 43.96 40.14
C VAL A 548 -45.55 42.77 39.47
N SER A 549 -44.81 42.00 40.26
CA SER A 549 -44.18 40.76 39.81
C SER A 549 -45.03 39.56 40.19
N ILE A 550 -45.49 38.80 39.20
CA ILE A 550 -46.30 37.60 39.38
C ILE A 550 -45.57 36.40 38.79
N ARG A 551 -45.49 35.32 39.55
CA ARG A 551 -44.92 34.05 39.07
C ARG A 551 -46.00 33.23 38.38
N VAL A 552 -45.70 32.72 37.19
CA VAL A 552 -46.63 31.92 36.38
C VAL A 552 -46.57 30.46 36.86
N GLU A 553 -47.44 30.06 37.77
CA GLU A 553 -47.54 28.67 38.25
C GLU A 553 -48.81 27.95 37.74
N LYS A 554 -49.70 28.69 37.08
CA LYS A 554 -50.97 28.24 36.51
C LYS A 554 -51.42 29.26 35.45
N PRO A 555 -52.49 29.00 34.67
CA PRO A 555 -53.09 30.01 33.82
C PRO A 555 -53.52 31.22 34.64
N LEU A 556 -53.18 32.42 34.18
CA LEU A 556 -53.46 33.68 34.88
C LEU A 556 -54.40 34.55 34.05
N THR A 557 -55.34 35.21 34.71
CA THR A 557 -56.03 36.37 34.11
C THR A 557 -55.60 37.63 34.85
N VAL A 558 -54.97 38.54 34.12
CA VAL A 558 -54.47 39.82 34.63
C VAL A 558 -55.23 40.94 33.98
N GLU A 559 -55.95 41.72 34.78
CA GLU A 559 -56.75 42.86 34.31
C GLU A 559 -56.21 44.16 34.88
N CYS A 560 -56.03 45.16 34.02
CA CYS A 560 -55.73 46.52 34.44
C CYS A 560 -56.99 47.19 34.95
N LEU A 561 -57.02 47.54 36.23
CA LEU A 561 -58.11 48.28 36.82
C LEU A 561 -57.89 49.78 36.66
N TRP A 562 -58.89 50.44 36.07
CA TRP A 562 -58.90 51.88 35.84
C TRP A 562 -60.15 52.50 36.43
N THR A 563 -60.01 53.70 36.98
CA THR A 563 -61.15 54.53 37.33
C THR A 563 -61.23 55.75 36.41
N LEU A 564 -62.46 56.14 36.08
CA LEU A 564 -62.71 57.34 35.29
C LEU A 564 -62.76 58.58 36.20
N GLU A 565 -62.03 59.63 35.83
CA GLU A 565 -62.10 60.96 36.43
C GLU A 565 -62.48 62.00 35.37
N TYR A 566 -63.20 63.02 35.80
CA TYR A 566 -63.57 64.17 34.98
C TYR A 566 -62.93 65.44 35.53
N LEU A 567 -62.53 66.35 34.64
CA LEU A 567 -62.11 67.68 35.02
C LEU A 567 -63.34 68.48 35.41
N VAL A 568 -63.42 68.82 36.69
CA VAL A 568 -64.57 69.52 37.27
C VAL A 568 -64.12 70.88 37.76
N LYS A 569 -64.91 71.92 37.46
CA LYS A 569 -64.79 73.23 38.09
C LYS A 569 -65.80 73.32 39.24
N LEU A 570 -65.34 73.10 40.46
CA LEU A 570 -66.15 73.17 41.67
C LEU A 570 -66.33 74.64 42.08
N LYS A 571 -67.57 75.08 42.33
CA LYS A 571 -67.88 76.44 42.81
C LYS A 571 -68.69 76.35 44.09
N LEU A 572 -68.38 77.21 45.06
CA LEU A 572 -69.22 77.43 46.22
C LEU A 572 -70.12 78.62 45.95
N ILE A 573 -71.42 78.44 46.13
CA ILE A 573 -72.39 79.53 46.00
C ILE A 573 -73.32 79.57 47.21
N ASP A 574 -73.81 80.76 47.56
CA ASP A 574 -74.92 80.89 48.52
C ASP A 574 -76.27 80.55 47.85
N MET A 575 -77.35 80.61 48.63
CA MET A 575 -78.72 80.32 48.16
C MET A 575 -79.23 81.33 47.11
N GLU A 576 -78.57 82.48 46.97
CA GLU A 576 -78.91 83.59 46.06
C GLU A 576 -78.01 83.59 44.81
N GLY A 577 -77.05 82.65 44.73
CA GLY A 577 -76.12 82.48 43.61
C GLY A 577 -74.81 83.27 43.74
N GLY A 578 -74.56 83.94 44.87
CA GLY A 578 -73.34 84.67 45.15
C GLY A 578 -72.14 83.72 45.31
N MET A 579 -71.00 84.07 44.71
CA MET A 579 -69.78 83.24 44.76
C MET A 579 -69.09 83.35 46.11
N LEU A 580 -68.87 82.19 46.73
CA LEU A 580 -68.20 82.04 48.02
C LEU A 580 -66.78 81.48 47.85
N SER A 581 -65.90 81.77 48.81
CA SER A 581 -64.66 81.03 49.03
C SER A 581 -64.76 80.22 50.32
N GLY A 582 -64.09 79.07 50.41
CA GLY A 582 -64.32 78.17 51.53
C GLY A 582 -63.58 76.84 51.48
N ASN A 583 -63.66 76.08 52.57
CA ASN A 583 -63.11 74.72 52.65
C ASN A 583 -64.23 73.68 52.51
N ILE A 584 -63.99 72.62 51.74
CA ILE A 584 -64.93 71.51 51.59
C ILE A 584 -64.20 70.19 51.80
N VAL A 585 -64.82 69.30 52.57
CA VAL A 585 -64.42 67.90 52.67
C VAL A 585 -65.44 67.06 51.93
N LEU A 586 -65.00 66.41 50.84
CA LEU A 586 -65.83 65.51 50.04
C LEU A 586 -65.35 64.08 50.26
N ARG A 587 -66.27 63.12 50.40
CA ARG A 587 -65.95 61.69 50.46
C ARG A 587 -66.67 60.93 49.36
N HIS A 588 -65.93 60.26 48.50
CA HIS A 588 -66.46 59.39 47.46
C HIS A 588 -66.88 58.04 48.04
N ASP A 589 -67.80 57.35 47.37
CA ASP A 589 -68.25 56.01 47.76
C ASP A 589 -67.14 54.95 47.71
N SER A 590 -66.03 55.21 46.99
CA SER A 590 -64.82 54.36 47.04
C SER A 590 -64.02 54.49 48.34
N GLY A 591 -64.35 55.46 49.20
CA GLY A 591 -63.58 55.82 50.40
C GLY A 591 -62.62 57.00 50.20
N ASP A 592 -62.38 57.45 48.97
CA ASP A 592 -61.51 58.59 48.67
C ASP A 592 -62.06 59.86 49.33
N THR A 593 -61.23 60.55 50.12
CA THR A 593 -61.63 61.80 50.78
C THR A 593 -60.79 62.96 50.26
N LEU A 594 -61.43 63.97 49.70
CA LEU A 594 -60.81 65.20 49.22
C LEU A 594 -61.01 66.31 50.26
N PHE A 595 -59.91 66.99 50.61
CA PHE A 595 -59.90 68.19 51.42
C PHE A 595 -59.55 69.35 50.51
N LEU A 596 -60.54 70.21 50.22
CA LEU A 596 -60.47 71.20 49.17
C LEU A 596 -60.61 72.60 49.76
N THR A 597 -59.83 73.55 49.23
CA THR A 597 -60.07 74.98 49.43
C THR A 597 -60.49 75.57 48.09
N VAL A 598 -61.70 76.10 48.04
CA VAL A 598 -62.35 76.63 46.84
C VAL A 598 -62.33 78.14 46.92
N ALA A 599 -61.69 78.81 45.96
CA ALA A 599 -61.72 80.27 45.85
C ALA A 599 -63.02 80.74 45.17
N ARG A 600 -63.33 82.05 45.26
CA ARG A 600 -64.53 82.64 44.62
C ARG A 600 -64.61 82.38 43.11
N GLU A 601 -63.48 82.20 42.42
CA GLU A 601 -63.42 81.90 40.99
C GLU A 601 -63.73 80.43 40.64
N GLY A 602 -63.82 79.57 41.66
CA GLY A 602 -63.95 78.12 41.57
C GLY A 602 -62.61 77.38 41.57
N LEU A 603 -62.64 76.08 41.91
CA LEU A 603 -61.49 75.19 41.92
C LEU A 603 -61.60 74.19 40.76
N VAL A 604 -60.61 74.15 39.88
CA VAL A 604 -60.53 73.12 38.83
C VAL A 604 -59.71 71.95 39.35
N LEU A 605 -60.32 70.77 39.37
CA LEU A 605 -59.66 69.54 39.82
C LEU A 605 -60.22 68.33 39.09
N TRP A 606 -59.45 67.25 39.08
CA TRP A 606 -59.93 65.96 38.61
C TRP A 606 -60.71 65.28 39.72
N MET A 607 -61.96 64.90 39.43
CA MET A 607 -62.82 64.20 40.36
C MET A 607 -63.24 62.87 39.76
N ARG A 608 -63.12 61.80 40.56
CA ARG A 608 -63.62 60.47 40.22
C ARG A 608 -65.12 60.52 39.90
N LYS A 609 -65.50 59.85 38.80
CA LYS A 609 -66.90 59.68 38.43
C LYS A 609 -67.64 58.92 39.53
N GLY A 610 -68.77 59.45 39.96
CA GLY A 610 -69.60 58.83 41.00
C GLY A 610 -70.15 59.84 42.00
N LEU A 611 -70.72 59.30 43.08
CA LEU A 611 -71.32 60.08 44.13
C LEU A 611 -70.26 60.46 45.18
N TRP A 612 -70.25 61.74 45.53
CA TRP A 612 -69.43 62.33 46.57
C TRP A 612 -70.34 62.90 47.65
N ARG A 613 -70.19 62.44 48.89
CA ARG A 613 -70.85 63.02 50.05
C ARG A 613 -70.08 64.27 50.51
N ILE A 614 -70.81 65.35 50.77
CA ILE A 614 -70.25 66.55 51.42
C ILE A 614 -70.20 66.25 52.91
N VAL A 615 -69.00 66.02 53.43
CA VAL A 615 -68.77 65.68 54.84
C VAL A 615 -68.74 66.94 55.70
N ARG A 616 -68.14 68.01 55.18
CA ARG A 616 -68.04 69.32 55.84
C ARG A 616 -67.91 70.40 54.78
N ALA A 617 -68.51 71.57 55.03
CA ALA A 617 -68.34 72.74 54.18
C ALA A 617 -68.25 73.99 55.05
N GLU A 618 -67.29 74.85 54.76
CA GLU A 618 -67.09 76.13 55.41
C GLU A 618 -66.96 77.21 54.36
N TYR A 619 -67.45 78.41 54.64
CA TYR A 619 -67.29 79.58 53.78
C TYR A 619 -66.58 80.71 54.54
N GLU A 620 -65.81 81.51 53.82
CA GLU A 620 -65.14 82.69 54.34
C GLU A 620 -66.13 83.85 54.47
N VAL A 621 -66.13 84.45 55.65
CA VAL A 621 -66.85 85.69 55.92
C VAL A 621 -65.89 86.84 55.68
N GLN A 622 -66.27 87.78 54.83
CA GLN A 622 -65.47 88.97 54.52
C GLN A 622 -66.18 90.23 55.00
N ASP A 623 -65.40 91.19 55.48
CA ASP A 623 -65.89 92.52 55.81
C ASP A 623 -66.33 93.26 54.54
N PHE A 624 -67.58 93.71 54.50
CA PHE A 624 -68.23 94.29 53.32
C PHE A 624 -67.56 95.58 52.81
N ARG A 625 -66.81 96.30 53.66
CA ARG A 625 -66.20 97.59 53.29
C ARG A 625 -64.72 97.48 52.93
N SER A 626 -64.01 96.52 53.52
CA SER A 626 -62.55 96.38 53.36
C SER A 626 -62.12 95.14 52.56
N GLY A 627 -63.04 94.20 52.30
CA GLY A 627 -62.73 92.91 51.65
C GLY A 627 -61.88 91.97 52.51
N ARG A 628 -61.60 92.35 53.77
CA ARG A 628 -60.76 91.58 54.69
C ARG A 628 -61.51 90.35 55.18
N VAL A 629 -60.88 89.18 55.09
CA VAL A 629 -61.43 87.91 55.62
C VAL A 629 -61.48 87.99 57.15
N LEU A 630 -62.69 87.91 57.72
CA LEU A 630 -62.97 87.98 59.16
C LEU A 630 -62.89 86.61 59.85
N GLY A 631 -63.09 85.53 59.10
CA GLY A 631 -63.05 84.15 59.60
C GLY A 631 -63.73 83.18 58.63
N ARG A 632 -63.83 81.92 59.02
CA ARG A 632 -64.60 80.89 58.29
C ARG A 632 -65.72 80.37 59.19
N LEU A 633 -66.92 80.23 58.62
CA LEU A 633 -68.07 79.64 59.29
C LEU A 633 -68.46 78.35 58.59
N GLU A 634 -68.82 77.34 59.38
CA GLU A 634 -69.37 76.10 58.87
C GLU A 634 -70.79 76.34 58.31
N ALA A 635 -71.09 75.75 57.16
CA ALA A 635 -72.40 75.86 56.51
C ALA A 635 -72.95 74.49 56.16
N LEU A 636 -74.27 74.36 56.29
CA LEU A 636 -74.98 73.19 55.81
C LEU A 636 -75.16 73.29 54.30
N PRO A 637 -74.74 72.28 53.52
CA PRO A 637 -74.99 72.28 52.09
C PRO A 637 -76.47 72.03 51.80
N ASP A 638 -77.00 72.63 50.74
CA ASP A 638 -78.39 72.41 50.33
C ASP A 638 -78.64 70.94 49.95
N LYS A 639 -77.67 70.33 49.27
CA LYS A 639 -77.63 68.89 48.99
C LYS A 639 -76.45 68.28 49.70
N SER A 640 -76.68 67.19 50.43
CA SER A 640 -75.64 66.46 51.15
C SER A 640 -74.70 65.64 50.25
N THR A 641 -75.01 65.56 48.95
CA THR A 641 -74.23 64.80 47.97
C THR A 641 -74.09 65.56 46.66
N LEU A 642 -73.00 65.28 45.97
CA LEU A 642 -72.63 65.78 44.65
C LEU A 642 -72.39 64.56 43.75
N ASN A 643 -72.97 64.53 42.55
CA ASN A 643 -72.74 63.43 41.61
C ASN A 643 -71.93 63.91 40.40
N VAL A 644 -70.72 63.40 40.26
CA VAL A 644 -69.79 63.70 39.17
C VAL A 644 -70.09 62.76 38.00
N LYS A 645 -70.91 63.21 37.04
CA LYS A 645 -71.37 62.39 35.90
C LYS A 645 -70.63 62.66 34.58
N ALA A 646 -70.12 63.87 34.39
CA ALA A 646 -69.41 64.35 33.19
C ALA A 646 -68.49 65.52 33.56
N PRO A 647 -67.55 65.93 32.68
CA PRO A 647 -66.77 67.15 32.85
C PRO A 647 -67.66 68.40 32.89
N GLY A 648 -67.21 69.44 33.60
CA GLY A 648 -67.93 70.72 33.64
C GLY A 648 -67.92 71.40 35.00
N SER A 649 -68.81 72.38 35.19
CA SER A 649 -68.93 73.11 36.46
C SER A 649 -69.94 72.46 37.40
N LEU A 650 -69.56 72.28 38.66
CA LEU A 650 -70.43 71.79 39.72
C LEU A 650 -70.53 72.83 40.83
N ASN A 651 -71.76 73.27 41.11
CA ASN A 651 -72.04 74.22 42.17
C ASN A 651 -72.44 73.46 43.44
N ILE A 652 -71.76 73.75 44.55
CA ILE A 652 -72.18 73.35 45.89
C ILE A 652 -72.82 74.59 46.52
N VAL A 653 -74.13 74.50 46.74
CA VAL A 653 -74.92 75.55 47.36
C VAL A 653 -74.85 75.41 48.88
N LEU A 654 -74.45 76.48 49.57
CA LEU A 654 -74.32 76.53 51.03
C LEU A 654 -75.39 77.44 51.63
N LYS A 655 -75.99 76.99 52.73
CA LYS A 655 -76.90 77.80 53.55
C LYS A 655 -76.06 78.67 54.49
N CYS A 656 -75.70 79.86 54.04
CA CYS A 656 -74.98 80.84 54.84
C CYS A 656 -75.92 81.44 55.91
N GLY A 657 -75.41 81.59 57.14
CA GLY A 657 -76.10 82.33 58.19
C GLY A 657 -76.05 83.82 57.87
N LYS A 658 -77.17 84.53 58.04
CA LYS A 658 -77.21 85.99 57.89
C LYS A 658 -76.38 86.70 58.95
#